data_AF-A0A9X4J0X2-F1
#
_entry.id   AF-A0A9X4J0X2-F1
#
_cell.length_a   1.000
_cell.length_b   1.000
_cell.length_c   1.000
_cell.angle_alpha   90.00
_cell.angle_beta   90.00
_cell.angle_gamma   90.00
#
_symmetry.space_group_name_H-M   'P 1'
#
loop_
_entity.id
_entity.type
_entity.pdbx_description
1 polymer ?
#
loop_
_entity_poly.entity_id
_entity_poly.type
_entity_poly.pdbx_seq_one_letter_code
_entity_poly.pdbx_strand_id
1 'polypeptide(L)'
;MLKKSKLAAVLAGVLFSGYLYAAEPYDSSKSYSGGSQVSLNDKLYEAKWWANPGQSPTDDYANDWDSPWKLIGDTDPTPGPGPEPGPGPGDVTPFIPGQTQVNNGDMVSYNGECFIAKNSPGTWETPSASSWFWDLVDCPDDGNGPIDPPIDPPQLEFSIVSPNNNDSLELNQNTSITTRIVGGGAEKVEFWVNNGKFGEQNVEKSKELYSQSWTPTEVGSAAISVYVYAADNQLIEQQSVNVNVFEEEELPSAPEVRFISPNNGSTFDVPATVAIAVQATDKDENLVSVVVKANNQQICEFDARTETEFACNWNATTPGNVTLETIAIDDSDLAARASIQITINEEEITPPPPPPPTGELCDDFNVYPDWTRGDHASKGDIMVHNNIAYEAIYWTQSTPGSDGSWNHHVNCDGTPPGTAPLLSLPNPLDPVRLEVAGWPNHLVVASPSTAAPSSIVIDTVNSDEIADLAKLTSSFVALIEASKNAATSSIIIKGDVLDKATMDKGQGLGSVAVKQALVQAIDITGANIDIDEVNTLTNDAKGWAQAYNLVISTVAPQATFGWTVSIGDFAYNKHSGRQSVWDSASQYSADMLNDFELYDLESSYKADFLVYTKSSETPALDGEQWHNALEYVKQVSDYVKTPVMLADIPTAQAAQYFMGKTTAERQLRKAAFSNVFAIKFDQNSSELTSKIEEYQGAQVPLYYAGDGSHEGPLTAIEELNRQLIAAEDVMNNQAFLFETPQSQWIPSTVYKWQDFLDGLSAMHNIGVAGNKFWLIDENADEETNIKYAKVAIAAFLAQSMQETIRYNACDENNWSESRWGAPTDYPMAASCGQLGQRYADYGVNPISGLDHAYSCPRNDKMEVSALTHAQWYGAPAPVFAAPDAVLEERGLLVNGFAGRWTNNGHCNEVPETVDTSKQVWERDECKVYVGQKAGTFLWDGSSQESVQGCGWWGRGVIQTTGRQNFGTLNHYLGRSHVDPSTIGQTIDGLTVEAPPTNPLYAELDFCSNPGLICSSEKNKEIKWIAGLFYWVTSVQAYPDESGLYPGWNYHNELKKYVDGGMKGTQFIDDVSGIVNRGCPDLTCDTGDVHNVEERRDNFNKVLTLLGLNPQ
;
A
#
# COMPACT_ATOMS: atom_id res chain seq x y z
N MET A 1 30.32 10.76 29.12
CA MET A 1 30.99 11.25 30.35
C MET A 1 29.99 11.23 31.50
N LEU A 2 30.43 10.67 32.62
CA LEU A 2 29.84 10.41 33.94
C LEU A 2 28.80 11.36 34.59
N LYS A 3 27.93 10.73 35.43
CA LYS A 3 27.18 11.15 36.66
C LYS A 3 25.72 11.57 36.46
N LYS A 4 24.67 11.02 37.11
CA LYS A 4 24.41 10.49 38.49
C LYS A 4 23.18 9.53 38.44
N SER A 5 23.19 8.33 39.03
CA SER A 5 22.65 7.91 40.37
C SER A 5 21.13 8.13 40.53
N LYS A 6 20.24 7.24 41.02
CA LYS A 6 20.19 5.86 41.58
C LYS A 6 18.69 5.52 41.80
N LEU A 7 18.33 4.21 41.82
CA LEU A 7 17.29 3.47 42.62
C LEU A 7 15.96 4.15 43.04
N ALA A 8 14.81 3.51 43.25
CA ALA A 8 14.23 2.16 43.08
C ALA A 8 12.81 2.19 43.72
N ALA A 9 11.91 1.32 43.24
CA ALA A 9 10.85 0.58 43.98
C ALA A 9 9.54 1.22 44.51
N VAL A 10 8.41 0.84 43.88
CA VAL A 10 7.30 -0.06 44.35
C VAL A 10 6.32 0.35 45.50
N LEU A 11 5.02 0.37 45.11
CA LEU A 11 3.71 0.02 45.74
C LEU A 11 3.09 0.71 47.00
N ALA A 12 1.80 1.04 46.78
CA ALA A 12 0.57 0.77 47.58
C ALA A 12 0.08 1.74 48.69
N GLY A 13 -1.20 2.13 48.56
CA GLY A 13 -2.18 2.13 49.69
C GLY A 13 -2.84 3.45 50.14
N VAL A 14 -4.04 3.74 49.59
CA VAL A 14 -5.29 4.33 50.17
C VAL A 14 -5.24 5.44 51.27
N LEU A 15 -5.94 6.59 51.04
CA LEU A 15 -7.10 7.15 51.83
C LEU A 15 -7.31 8.70 51.70
N PHE A 16 -8.56 9.09 51.35
CA PHE A 16 -9.35 10.36 51.55
C PHE A 16 -8.76 11.74 51.10
N SER A 17 -9.47 12.72 50.52
CA SER A 17 -10.82 13.30 50.80
C SER A 17 -11.23 14.31 49.68
N GLY A 18 -12.52 14.64 49.57
CA GLY A 18 -13.11 15.43 48.46
C GLY A 18 -13.15 16.96 48.56
N TYR A 19 -13.62 17.59 47.48
CA TYR A 19 -14.03 19.00 47.39
C TYR A 19 -15.38 19.11 46.64
N LEU A 20 -16.38 19.65 47.34
CA LEU A 20 -17.64 20.16 46.78
C LEU A 20 -17.39 21.58 46.25
N TYR A 21 -17.73 21.88 45.00
CA TYR A 21 -17.83 23.26 44.52
C TYR A 21 -19.27 23.76 44.72
N ALA A 22 -19.41 24.89 45.40
CA ALA A 22 -20.69 25.59 45.52
C ALA A 22 -21.04 26.28 44.19
N ALA A 23 -22.30 26.17 43.77
CA ALA A 23 -22.79 26.78 42.53
C ALA A 23 -22.74 28.32 42.58
N GLU A 24 -22.36 28.95 41.47
CA GLU A 24 -22.19 30.41 41.38
C GLU A 24 -23.54 31.15 41.38
N PRO A 25 -23.65 32.38 41.93
CA PRO A 25 -24.88 33.17 41.83
C PRO A 25 -25.21 33.54 40.38
N TYR A 26 -26.50 33.54 40.01
CA TYR A 26 -26.93 33.93 38.65
C TYR A 26 -26.60 35.40 38.34
N ASP A 27 -26.01 35.64 37.17
CA ASP A 27 -25.62 36.94 36.63
C ASP A 27 -26.32 37.17 35.28
N SER A 28 -27.21 38.17 35.24
CA SER A 28 -28.00 38.49 34.04
C SER A 28 -27.18 39.00 32.85
N SER A 29 -25.88 39.28 33.02
CA SER A 29 -25.00 39.70 31.93
C SER A 29 -24.20 38.57 31.28
N LYS A 30 -24.28 37.34 31.83
CA LYS A 30 -23.54 36.17 31.34
C LYS A 30 -24.43 35.16 30.61
N SER A 31 -23.81 34.40 29.71
CA SER A 31 -24.38 33.18 29.12
C SER A 31 -23.89 31.94 29.87
N TYR A 32 -24.70 30.90 29.88
CA TYR A 32 -24.45 29.63 30.58
C TYR A 32 -24.67 28.45 29.63
N SER A 33 -23.72 27.52 29.52
CA SER A 33 -23.88 26.29 28.73
C SER A 33 -24.72 25.25 29.48
N GLY A 34 -25.29 24.28 28.75
CA GLY A 34 -26.05 23.18 29.37
C GLY A 34 -25.25 22.44 30.45
N GLY A 35 -25.88 22.13 31.58
CA GLY A 35 -25.28 21.56 32.78
C GLY A 35 -24.72 22.58 33.78
N SER A 36 -24.67 23.87 33.44
CA SER A 36 -24.20 24.90 34.38
C SER A 36 -25.19 25.11 35.52
N GLN A 37 -24.71 25.14 36.77
CA GLN A 37 -25.54 25.34 37.95
C GLN A 37 -25.36 26.73 38.54
N VAL A 38 -26.48 27.41 38.80
CA VAL A 38 -26.51 28.75 39.40
C VAL A 38 -27.44 28.83 40.60
N SER A 39 -27.13 29.70 41.56
CA SER A 39 -28.00 30.00 42.69
C SER A 39 -28.71 31.34 42.51
N LEU A 40 -30.03 31.36 42.76
CA LEU A 40 -30.86 32.57 42.74
C LEU A 40 -32.04 32.38 43.70
N ASN A 41 -32.24 33.31 44.64
CA ASN A 41 -33.30 33.26 45.67
C ASN A 41 -33.30 31.97 46.53
N ASP A 42 -32.13 31.60 47.06
CA ASP A 42 -31.91 30.42 47.94
C ASP A 42 -32.24 29.06 47.29
N LYS A 43 -32.36 29.06 45.96
CA LYS A 43 -32.63 27.91 45.11
C LYS A 43 -31.53 27.69 44.10
N LEU A 44 -31.27 26.43 43.79
CA LEU A 44 -30.28 25.95 42.84
C LEU A 44 -30.96 25.57 41.53
N TYR A 45 -30.49 26.11 40.41
CA TYR A 45 -31.00 25.85 39.07
C TYR A 45 -29.89 25.33 38.17
N GLU A 46 -30.22 24.45 37.22
CA GLU A 46 -29.31 23.93 36.21
C GLU A 46 -29.81 24.27 34.80
N ALA A 47 -28.90 24.74 33.95
CA ALA A 47 -29.21 25.03 32.56
C ALA A 47 -29.44 23.72 31.78
N LYS A 48 -30.62 23.53 31.19
CA LYS A 48 -30.93 22.36 30.34
C LYS A 48 -30.16 22.38 29.02
N TRP A 49 -29.87 23.57 28.50
CA TRP A 49 -29.05 23.86 27.32
C TRP A 49 -28.51 25.31 27.45
N TRP A 50 -27.97 25.89 26.37
CA TRP A 50 -27.40 27.24 26.37
C TRP A 50 -28.42 28.34 26.74
N ALA A 51 -28.19 29.05 27.86
CA ALA A 51 -28.95 30.22 28.29
C ALA A 51 -28.21 31.53 27.94
N ASN A 52 -28.87 32.45 27.24
CA ASN A 52 -28.27 33.73 26.83
C ASN A 52 -28.29 34.78 27.95
N PRO A 53 -27.45 35.83 27.88
CA PRO A 53 -27.51 36.96 28.81
C PRO A 53 -28.93 37.54 28.90
N GLY A 54 -29.43 37.64 30.13
CA GLY A 54 -30.75 38.18 30.44
C GLY A 54 -31.89 37.16 30.51
N GLN A 55 -31.66 35.88 30.17
CA GLN A 55 -32.65 34.82 30.35
C GLN A 55 -32.54 34.22 31.76
N SER A 56 -33.42 34.64 32.67
CA SER A 56 -33.38 34.28 34.08
C SER A 56 -34.09 32.96 34.38
N PRO A 57 -33.60 32.14 35.35
CA PRO A 57 -34.33 30.98 35.85
C PRO A 57 -35.72 31.28 36.42
N THR A 58 -36.02 32.55 36.70
CA THR A 58 -37.31 33.03 37.22
C THR A 58 -38.14 33.82 36.22
N ASP A 59 -37.74 33.86 34.94
CA ASP A 59 -38.56 34.48 33.89
C ASP A 59 -39.84 33.67 33.64
N ASP A 60 -40.90 34.35 33.22
CA ASP A 60 -42.22 33.74 32.99
C ASP A 60 -42.28 33.15 31.57
N TYR A 61 -42.12 31.83 31.47
CA TYR A 61 -42.18 31.08 30.21
C TYR A 61 -43.56 30.44 30.04
N ALA A 62 -44.08 30.42 28.80
CA ALA A 62 -45.40 29.89 28.52
C ALA A 62 -45.56 28.40 28.85
N ASN A 63 -44.48 27.60 28.73
CA ASN A 63 -44.43 26.19 29.09
C ASN A 63 -43.03 25.83 29.67
N ASP A 64 -42.95 24.74 30.44
CA ASP A 64 -41.71 24.32 31.11
C ASP A 64 -40.57 23.93 30.15
N TRP A 65 -40.87 23.47 28.92
CA TRP A 65 -39.85 23.18 27.91
C TRP A 65 -39.35 24.43 27.17
N ASP A 66 -39.99 25.59 27.35
CA ASP A 66 -39.53 26.86 26.77
C ASP A 66 -38.48 27.56 27.68
N SER A 67 -38.41 27.16 28.95
CA SER A 67 -37.38 27.64 29.88
C SER A 67 -36.05 26.90 29.68
N PRO A 68 -34.93 27.61 29.54
CA PRO A 68 -33.61 26.99 29.50
C PRO A 68 -33.14 26.48 30.87
N TRP A 69 -33.90 26.69 31.96
CA TRP A 69 -33.49 26.38 33.34
C TRP A 69 -34.38 25.30 34.00
N LYS A 70 -33.77 24.43 34.82
CA LYS A 70 -34.44 23.41 35.64
C LYS A 70 -34.11 23.64 37.11
N LEU A 71 -35.10 23.67 38.00
CA LEU A 71 -34.89 23.76 39.44
C LEU A 71 -34.36 22.44 39.99
N ILE A 72 -33.29 22.48 40.78
CA ILE A 72 -32.59 21.31 41.34
C ILE A 72 -32.79 21.18 42.85
N GLY A 73 -32.97 22.27 43.60
CA GLY A 73 -33.30 22.19 45.03
C GLY A 73 -32.99 23.45 45.84
N ASP A 74 -33.23 23.41 47.15
CA ASP A 74 -32.84 24.45 48.11
C ASP A 74 -31.42 24.16 48.67
N THR A 75 -30.67 25.20 49.06
CA THR A 75 -29.29 25.04 49.56
C THR A 75 -29.23 24.91 51.09
N ASP A 76 -29.04 23.67 51.57
CA ASP A 76 -28.37 23.22 52.85
C ASP A 76 -29.24 22.56 53.99
N PRO A 77 -28.72 21.55 54.76
CA PRO A 77 -29.53 20.63 55.59
C PRO A 77 -29.41 20.73 57.15
N THR A 78 -30.47 20.24 57.84
CA THR A 78 -30.59 19.55 59.18
C THR A 78 -30.52 20.34 60.52
N PRO A 79 -31.00 19.82 61.70
CA PRO A 79 -31.55 18.48 62.08
C PRO A 79 -32.91 18.46 62.89
N GLY A 80 -33.54 17.27 63.07
CA GLY A 80 -34.87 17.01 63.74
C GLY A 80 -34.91 17.13 65.29
N PRO A 81 -36.02 16.85 66.04
CA PRO A 81 -36.93 15.65 65.92
C PRO A 81 -38.46 15.75 66.32
N GLY A 82 -39.29 14.80 65.80
CA GLY A 82 -40.54 14.11 66.32
C GLY A 82 -41.83 14.87 66.74
N PRO A 83 -43.04 14.24 66.95
CA PRO A 83 -43.57 12.87 66.64
C PRO A 83 -45.03 12.77 66.02
N GLU A 84 -45.41 11.58 65.49
CA GLU A 84 -46.72 10.80 65.44
C GLU A 84 -48.13 11.43 65.10
N PRO A 85 -49.23 10.65 64.84
CA PRO A 85 -49.45 9.39 64.06
C PRO A 85 -50.78 9.31 63.23
N GLY A 86 -50.89 8.32 62.32
CA GLY A 86 -52.12 7.62 61.85
C GLY A 86 -52.95 8.22 60.69
N PRO A 87 -53.45 7.41 59.71
CA PRO A 87 -54.32 6.24 59.92
C PRO A 87 -53.89 4.94 59.18
N GLY A 88 -54.44 3.77 59.59
CA GLY A 88 -54.27 2.45 58.95
C GLY A 88 -55.45 2.02 58.04
N PRO A 89 -55.73 0.70 57.90
CA PRO A 89 -55.10 -0.29 57.02
C PRO A 89 -56.05 -0.75 55.87
N GLY A 90 -55.52 -1.26 54.74
CA GLY A 90 -56.35 -1.94 53.73
C GLY A 90 -55.66 -2.28 52.40
N ASP A 91 -55.58 -3.59 52.13
CA ASP A 91 -55.41 -4.28 50.85
C ASP A 91 -54.06 -4.19 50.10
N VAL A 92 -53.15 -5.09 50.47
CA VAL A 92 -52.07 -5.52 49.56
C VAL A 92 -52.70 -6.26 48.38
N THR A 93 -52.53 -5.72 47.17
CA THR A 93 -53.13 -6.31 45.96
C THR A 93 -52.13 -7.26 45.28
N PRO A 94 -52.50 -8.51 44.91
CA PRO A 94 -51.61 -9.37 44.13
C PRO A 94 -51.29 -8.75 42.76
N PHE A 95 -50.00 -8.57 42.45
CA PHE A 95 -49.60 -8.03 41.15
C PHE A 95 -49.64 -9.12 40.07
N ILE A 96 -50.39 -8.89 38.99
CA ILE A 96 -50.47 -9.76 37.82
C ILE A 96 -49.89 -8.99 36.62
N PRO A 97 -48.75 -9.41 36.04
CA PRO A 97 -48.14 -8.74 34.89
C PRO A 97 -49.14 -8.57 33.74
N GLY A 98 -49.26 -7.34 33.26
CA GLY A 98 -50.13 -6.92 32.17
C GLY A 98 -51.57 -6.59 32.56
N GLN A 99 -51.97 -6.79 33.82
CA GLN A 99 -53.34 -6.56 34.29
C GLN A 99 -53.45 -5.60 35.48
N THR A 100 -52.51 -5.64 36.42
CA THR A 100 -52.57 -4.80 37.63
C THR A 100 -51.96 -3.42 37.35
N GLN A 101 -52.79 -2.37 37.35
CA GLN A 101 -52.34 -0.97 37.29
C GLN A 101 -52.29 -0.40 38.71
N VAL A 102 -51.17 0.22 39.09
CA VAL A 102 -51.00 0.84 40.40
C VAL A 102 -50.45 2.25 40.31
N ASN A 103 -50.70 3.06 41.33
CA ASN A 103 -50.17 4.40 41.49
C ASN A 103 -49.05 4.41 42.55
N ASN A 104 -48.23 5.47 42.55
CA ASN A 104 -47.17 5.58 43.54
C ASN A 104 -47.71 5.63 44.97
N GLY A 105 -47.14 4.82 45.83
CA GLY A 105 -47.58 4.60 47.20
C GLY A 105 -48.48 3.37 47.38
N ASP A 106 -49.01 2.77 46.31
CA ASP A 106 -49.83 1.56 46.39
C ASP A 106 -48.96 0.34 46.71
N MET A 107 -49.43 -0.54 47.60
CA MET A 107 -48.73 -1.75 48.02
C MET A 107 -49.28 -2.99 47.30
N VAL A 108 -48.39 -3.78 46.70
CA VAL A 108 -48.73 -5.02 46.00
C VAL A 108 -47.89 -6.20 46.47
N SER A 109 -48.43 -7.42 46.41
CA SER A 109 -47.67 -8.65 46.65
C SER A 109 -47.32 -9.33 45.33
N TYR A 110 -46.04 -9.69 45.16
CA TYR A 110 -45.57 -10.46 44.01
C TYR A 110 -44.52 -11.46 44.49
N ASN A 111 -44.68 -12.75 44.16
CA ASN A 111 -43.80 -13.84 44.60
C ASN A 111 -43.56 -13.96 46.13
N GLY A 112 -44.57 -13.61 46.93
CA GLY A 112 -44.53 -13.77 48.40
C GLY A 112 -43.88 -12.61 49.16
N GLU A 113 -43.42 -11.58 48.44
CA GLU A 113 -42.89 -10.33 49.00
C GLU A 113 -43.82 -9.15 48.68
N CYS A 114 -43.79 -8.10 49.50
CA CYS A 114 -44.60 -6.90 49.30
C CYS A 114 -43.76 -5.73 48.80
N PHE A 115 -44.32 -4.97 47.86
CA PHE A 115 -43.65 -3.83 47.24
C PHE A 115 -44.55 -2.61 47.25
N ILE A 116 -43.99 -1.43 47.48
CA ILE A 116 -44.68 -0.16 47.27
C ILE A 116 -44.24 0.42 45.93
N ALA A 117 -45.22 0.81 45.11
CA ALA A 117 -44.97 1.46 43.83
C ALA A 117 -44.35 2.85 44.02
N LYS A 118 -43.35 3.18 43.21
CA LYS A 118 -42.81 4.54 43.05
C LYS A 118 -42.52 4.83 41.58
N ASN A 119 -42.48 6.10 41.20
CA ASN A 119 -42.18 6.54 39.84
C ASN A 119 -43.14 6.05 38.72
N SER A 120 -44.37 5.70 39.10
CA SER A 120 -45.56 5.42 38.31
C SER A 120 -45.41 4.24 37.34
N PRO A 121 -45.25 3.01 37.86
CA PRO A 121 -45.11 1.82 37.02
C PRO A 121 -46.34 1.59 36.12
N GLY A 122 -46.08 1.15 34.89
CA GLY A 122 -47.12 0.62 34.01
C GLY A 122 -47.53 -0.80 34.40
N THR A 123 -48.47 -1.39 33.66
CA THR A 123 -49.02 -2.72 33.99
C THR A 123 -48.04 -3.89 33.78
N TRP A 124 -46.94 -3.72 33.04
CA TRP A 124 -45.96 -4.78 32.75
C TRP A 124 -44.67 -4.67 33.57
N GLU A 125 -44.46 -3.56 34.24
CA GLU A 125 -43.30 -3.25 35.08
C GLU A 125 -43.37 -4.06 36.37
N THR A 126 -42.88 -5.29 36.32
CA THR A 126 -43.11 -6.29 37.38
C THR A 126 -42.32 -5.94 38.67
N PRO A 127 -42.92 -6.08 39.88
CA PRO A 127 -42.25 -5.74 41.15
C PRO A 127 -40.94 -6.49 41.38
N SER A 128 -39.89 -5.74 41.71
CA SER A 128 -38.53 -6.24 42.00
C SER A 128 -37.76 -5.24 42.85
N ALA A 129 -36.96 -5.73 43.81
CA ALA A 129 -36.16 -4.90 44.71
C ALA A 129 -35.04 -4.10 44.01
N SER A 130 -34.63 -4.50 42.80
CA SER A 130 -33.60 -3.82 41.99
C SER A 130 -34.18 -2.85 40.95
N SER A 131 -35.51 -2.68 40.92
CA SER A 131 -36.18 -1.80 39.96
C SER A 131 -36.31 -0.36 40.47
N TRP A 132 -36.18 0.61 39.56
CA TRP A 132 -36.44 2.03 39.85
C TRP A 132 -37.90 2.27 40.29
N PHE A 133 -38.84 1.41 39.87
CA PHE A 133 -40.28 1.62 40.06
C PHE A 133 -40.87 1.03 41.35
N TRP A 134 -40.09 0.28 42.15
CA TRP A 134 -40.62 -0.46 43.30
C TRP A 134 -39.68 -0.38 44.50
N ASP A 135 -40.24 -0.31 45.70
CA ASP A 135 -39.50 -0.48 46.96
C ASP A 135 -40.00 -1.73 47.68
N LEU A 136 -39.09 -2.65 48.00
CA LEU A 136 -39.39 -3.86 48.77
C LEU A 136 -39.67 -3.51 50.23
N VAL A 137 -40.77 -4.04 50.77
CA VAL A 137 -41.23 -3.80 52.14
C VAL A 137 -41.79 -5.07 52.77
N ASP A 138 -41.82 -5.11 54.10
CA ASP A 138 -42.48 -6.20 54.83
C ASP A 138 -44.00 -6.14 54.62
N CYS A 139 -44.63 -7.28 54.34
CA CYS A 139 -46.08 -7.36 54.22
C CYS A 139 -46.74 -7.09 55.59
N PRO A 140 -47.84 -6.31 55.68
CA PRO A 140 -48.50 -6.06 56.95
C PRO A 140 -49.11 -7.35 57.52
N ASP A 141 -48.68 -7.74 58.73
CA ASP A 141 -49.34 -8.77 59.54
C ASP A 141 -50.80 -8.36 59.82
N ASP A 142 -51.76 -9.10 59.25
CA ASP A 142 -53.19 -8.96 59.52
C ASP A 142 -53.53 -9.57 60.89
N GLY A 143 -53.12 -8.86 61.93
CA GLY A 143 -53.32 -9.20 63.34
C GLY A 143 -54.79 -9.22 63.79
N ASN A 144 -55.58 -10.16 63.29
CA ASN A 144 -56.81 -10.66 63.91
C ASN A 144 -57.06 -12.13 63.53
N GLY A 145 -56.21 -13.01 64.06
CA GLY A 145 -56.69 -14.30 64.53
C GLY A 145 -57.72 -14.10 65.66
N PRO A 146 -58.67 -15.05 65.83
CA PRO A 146 -59.88 -14.86 66.62
C PRO A 146 -59.61 -14.78 68.12
N ILE A 147 -60.33 -13.85 68.75
CA ILE A 147 -60.96 -13.91 70.06
C ILE A 147 -60.62 -15.16 70.90
N ASP A 148 -59.89 -14.89 71.99
CA ASP A 148 -59.85 -15.62 73.27
C ASP A 148 -61.10 -16.50 73.49
N PRO A 149 -60.99 -17.81 73.76
CA PRO A 149 -60.73 -18.27 75.14
C PRO A 149 -60.09 -19.69 75.22
N PRO A 150 -60.12 -20.35 76.38
CA PRO A 150 -59.36 -20.13 77.59
C PRO A 150 -58.18 -21.13 77.70
N ILE A 151 -57.20 -20.78 78.53
CA ILE A 151 -56.01 -21.58 78.85
C ILE A 151 -56.40 -22.94 79.43
N ASP A 152 -56.29 -23.98 78.62
CA ASP A 152 -55.94 -25.34 79.04
C ASP A 152 -54.39 -25.45 78.99
N PRO A 153 -53.75 -26.24 79.87
CA PRO A 153 -52.29 -26.30 79.95
C PRO A 153 -51.70 -26.74 78.59
N PRO A 154 -50.54 -26.20 78.18
CA PRO A 154 -50.02 -26.34 76.82
C PRO A 154 -49.84 -27.83 76.48
N GLN A 155 -50.73 -28.37 75.67
CA GLN A 155 -50.56 -29.68 75.03
C GLN A 155 -49.31 -29.60 74.13
N LEU A 156 -48.53 -30.66 74.09
CA LEU A 156 -47.37 -30.74 73.21
C LEU A 156 -47.86 -30.81 71.75
N GLU A 157 -47.47 -29.84 70.93
CA GLU A 157 -47.57 -29.88 69.47
C GLU A 157 -46.26 -30.40 68.90
N PHE A 158 -46.33 -31.49 68.12
CA PHE A 158 -45.17 -32.12 67.50
C PHE A 158 -45.44 -32.49 66.04
N SER A 159 -44.58 -32.05 65.12
CA SER A 159 -44.64 -32.45 63.71
C SER A 159 -43.28 -32.50 63.03
N ILE A 160 -43.09 -33.41 62.07
CA ILE A 160 -41.97 -33.35 61.13
C ILE A 160 -42.33 -32.31 60.04
N VAL A 161 -41.49 -31.30 59.86
CA VAL A 161 -41.65 -30.20 58.90
C VAL A 161 -40.97 -30.54 57.57
N SER A 162 -39.82 -31.22 57.62
CA SER A 162 -39.10 -31.70 56.45
C SER A 162 -38.25 -32.92 56.79
N PRO A 163 -38.03 -33.87 55.86
CA PRO A 163 -38.78 -34.03 54.61
C PRO A 163 -40.22 -34.50 54.84
N ASN A 164 -41.07 -34.38 53.82
CA ASN A 164 -42.44 -34.89 53.84
C ASN A 164 -42.50 -36.36 53.44
N ASN A 165 -43.65 -37.01 53.72
CA ASN A 165 -43.86 -38.39 53.34
C ASN A 165 -43.98 -38.55 51.81
N ASN A 166 -43.18 -39.48 51.28
CA ASN A 166 -42.91 -39.80 49.88
C ASN A 166 -42.03 -38.79 49.12
N ASP A 167 -41.32 -37.90 49.81
CA ASP A 167 -40.33 -37.05 49.14
C ASP A 167 -39.24 -37.92 48.49
N SER A 168 -38.79 -37.50 47.30
CA SER A 168 -37.65 -38.11 46.63
C SER A 168 -36.37 -37.37 47.01
N LEU A 169 -35.34 -38.09 47.42
CA LEU A 169 -34.04 -37.55 47.80
C LEU A 169 -32.95 -38.10 46.89
N GLU A 170 -31.91 -37.32 46.61
CA GLU A 170 -30.78 -37.77 45.79
C GLU A 170 -29.74 -38.50 46.66
N LEU A 171 -29.17 -39.58 46.12
CA LEU A 171 -28.08 -40.31 46.76
C LEU A 171 -26.88 -39.38 47.01
N ASN A 172 -26.27 -39.46 48.20
CA ASN A 172 -25.13 -38.66 48.64
C ASN A 172 -25.39 -37.15 48.83
N GLN A 173 -26.64 -36.67 48.67
CA GLN A 173 -27.00 -35.28 48.92
C GLN A 173 -27.43 -35.07 50.38
N ASN A 174 -26.84 -34.09 51.07
CA ASN A 174 -27.16 -33.81 52.47
C ASN A 174 -28.57 -33.22 52.63
N THR A 175 -29.44 -33.90 53.38
CA THR A 175 -30.85 -33.54 53.62
C THR A 175 -31.07 -33.13 55.07
N SER A 176 -31.75 -32.00 55.32
CA SER A 176 -32.06 -31.56 56.70
C SER A 176 -33.43 -32.05 57.17
N ILE A 177 -33.44 -32.87 58.22
CA ILE A 177 -34.65 -33.34 58.89
C ILE A 177 -35.04 -32.31 59.96
N THR A 178 -36.13 -31.59 59.74
CA THR A 178 -36.61 -30.53 60.63
C THR A 178 -37.93 -30.93 61.26
N THR A 179 -38.07 -30.71 62.56
CA THR A 179 -39.28 -30.98 63.34
C THR A 179 -39.65 -29.78 64.18
N ARG A 180 -40.95 -29.53 64.33
CA ARG A 180 -41.51 -28.51 65.21
C ARG A 180 -41.98 -29.16 66.51
N ILE A 181 -41.56 -28.62 67.65
CA ILE A 181 -41.96 -29.03 69.00
C ILE A 181 -42.35 -27.77 69.79
N VAL A 182 -43.61 -27.63 70.17
CA VAL A 182 -44.13 -26.48 70.93
C VAL A 182 -45.03 -26.96 72.07
N GLY A 183 -44.91 -26.39 73.27
CA GLY A 183 -45.71 -26.79 74.44
C GLY A 183 -44.87 -27.43 75.56
N GLY A 184 -45.50 -27.74 76.69
CA GLY A 184 -44.80 -28.08 77.94
C GLY A 184 -44.70 -29.58 78.21
N GLY A 185 -43.48 -30.10 78.35
CA GLY A 185 -43.22 -31.47 78.84
C GLY A 185 -42.10 -32.21 78.11
N ALA A 186 -41.78 -31.80 76.87
CA ALA A 186 -40.67 -32.34 76.10
C ALA A 186 -39.33 -31.76 76.58
N GLU A 187 -38.36 -32.62 76.87
CA GLU A 187 -36.98 -32.23 77.21
C GLU A 187 -35.94 -32.77 76.24
N LYS A 188 -36.28 -33.77 75.41
CA LYS A 188 -35.34 -34.39 74.46
C LYS A 188 -36.04 -34.85 73.19
N VAL A 189 -35.42 -34.61 72.04
CA VAL A 189 -35.83 -35.10 70.72
C VAL A 189 -34.73 -35.97 70.11
N GLU A 190 -35.12 -37.08 69.49
CA GLU A 190 -34.21 -38.00 68.80
C GLU A 190 -34.61 -38.19 67.34
N PHE A 191 -33.62 -38.22 66.45
CA PHE A 191 -33.77 -38.40 65.00
C PHE A 191 -33.20 -39.76 64.58
N TRP A 192 -33.99 -40.48 63.80
CA TRP A 192 -33.72 -41.85 63.38
C TRP A 192 -33.97 -42.02 61.88
N VAL A 193 -33.17 -42.87 61.24
CA VAL A 193 -33.40 -43.34 59.86
C VAL A 193 -33.26 -44.85 59.84
N ASN A 194 -34.22 -45.55 59.21
CA ASN A 194 -34.19 -47.01 59.04
C ASN A 194 -33.88 -47.78 60.33
N ASN A 195 -34.50 -47.35 61.44
CA ASN A 195 -34.31 -47.87 62.80
C ASN A 195 -32.92 -47.65 63.44
N GLY A 196 -32.07 -46.80 62.86
CA GLY A 196 -30.81 -46.35 63.46
C GLY A 196 -30.91 -44.92 63.99
N LYS A 197 -30.58 -44.69 65.27
CA LYS A 197 -30.48 -43.36 65.86
C LYS A 197 -29.21 -42.70 65.36
N PHE A 198 -29.31 -41.47 64.87
CA PHE A 198 -28.14 -40.74 64.38
C PHE A 198 -28.03 -39.33 64.94
N GLY A 199 -29.09 -38.79 65.56
CA GLY A 199 -29.05 -37.50 66.25
C GLY A 199 -29.95 -37.44 67.47
N GLU A 200 -29.55 -36.65 68.46
CA GLU A 200 -30.40 -36.25 69.59
C GLU A 200 -30.13 -34.79 69.96
N GLN A 201 -31.16 -34.11 70.46
CA GLN A 201 -31.06 -32.72 70.92
C GLN A 201 -31.92 -32.54 72.18
N ASN A 202 -31.48 -31.67 73.09
CA ASN A 202 -32.31 -31.24 74.21
C ASN A 202 -33.34 -30.21 73.72
N VAL A 203 -34.56 -30.30 74.22
CA VAL A 203 -35.66 -29.39 73.88
C VAL A 203 -35.64 -28.20 74.84
N GLU A 204 -35.52 -27.00 74.29
CA GLU A 204 -35.47 -25.73 75.00
C GLU A 204 -36.78 -24.97 74.85
N LYS A 205 -37.28 -24.37 75.94
CA LYS A 205 -38.59 -23.68 75.97
C LYS A 205 -38.72 -22.51 74.97
N SER A 206 -37.60 -21.91 74.54
CA SER A 206 -37.59 -20.77 73.61
C SER A 206 -37.34 -21.19 72.15
N LYS A 207 -37.22 -22.48 71.85
CA LYS A 207 -36.91 -23.00 70.52
C LYS A 207 -37.99 -23.97 70.06
N GLU A 208 -38.66 -23.61 68.97
CA GLU A 208 -39.78 -24.39 68.43
C GLU A 208 -39.37 -25.35 67.31
N LEU A 209 -38.26 -25.10 66.61
CA LEU A 209 -37.80 -25.92 65.48
C LEU A 209 -36.46 -26.57 65.78
N TYR A 210 -36.36 -27.88 65.56
CA TYR A 210 -35.16 -28.68 65.73
C TYR A 210 -34.80 -29.30 64.39
N SER A 211 -33.53 -29.25 64.00
CA SER A 211 -33.10 -29.76 62.70
C SER A 211 -31.86 -30.62 62.85
N GLN A 212 -31.79 -31.70 62.08
CA GLN A 212 -30.69 -32.65 62.04
C GLN A 212 -30.40 -33.05 60.60
N SER A 213 -29.16 -32.86 60.14
CA SER A 213 -28.76 -33.21 58.78
C SER A 213 -28.44 -34.71 58.64
N TRP A 214 -28.92 -35.31 57.56
CA TRP A 214 -28.74 -36.70 57.15
C TRP A 214 -28.41 -36.78 55.65
N THR A 215 -27.34 -37.48 55.30
CA THR A 215 -26.99 -37.78 53.91
C THR A 215 -27.34 -39.24 53.60
N PRO A 216 -28.26 -39.52 52.65
CA PRO A 216 -28.57 -40.88 52.23
C PRO A 216 -27.39 -41.52 51.49
N THR A 217 -27.00 -42.74 51.84
CA THR A 217 -25.86 -43.44 51.23
C THR A 217 -26.26 -44.68 50.44
N GLU A 218 -27.54 -45.03 50.39
CA GLU A 218 -28.08 -46.16 49.62
C GLU A 218 -29.38 -45.74 48.91
N VAL A 219 -29.57 -46.21 47.68
CA VAL A 219 -30.81 -46.00 46.89
C VAL A 219 -31.96 -46.87 47.41
N GLY A 220 -33.19 -46.36 47.34
CA GLY A 220 -34.40 -47.04 47.81
C GLY A 220 -35.14 -46.30 48.92
N SER A 221 -36.20 -46.90 49.45
CA SER A 221 -37.05 -46.25 50.46
C SER A 221 -36.39 -46.21 51.83
N ALA A 222 -36.37 -45.03 52.47
CA ALA A 222 -35.88 -44.82 53.82
C ALA A 222 -36.98 -44.27 54.73
N ALA A 223 -37.13 -44.83 55.94
CA ALA A 223 -38.08 -44.36 56.95
C ALA A 223 -37.37 -43.47 57.97
N ILE A 224 -37.73 -42.19 58.00
CA ILE A 224 -37.22 -41.20 58.95
C ILE A 224 -38.22 -41.09 60.09
N SER A 225 -37.75 -41.26 61.32
CA SER A 225 -38.59 -41.19 62.52
C SER A 225 -38.03 -40.21 63.53
N VAL A 226 -38.89 -39.42 64.15
CA VAL A 226 -38.54 -38.47 65.19
C VAL A 226 -39.33 -38.80 66.45
N TYR A 227 -38.63 -38.87 67.59
CA TYR A 227 -39.17 -39.28 68.88
C TYR A 227 -38.94 -38.17 69.91
N VAL A 228 -39.96 -37.84 70.70
CA VAL A 228 -39.93 -36.77 71.71
C VAL A 228 -40.17 -37.35 73.10
N TYR A 229 -39.32 -37.00 74.05
CA TYR A 229 -39.26 -37.59 75.40
C TYR A 229 -39.36 -36.53 76.51
N ALA A 230 -39.87 -36.96 77.68
CA ALA A 230 -39.92 -36.21 78.93
C ALA A 230 -38.62 -36.31 79.75
N ALA A 231 -38.53 -35.54 80.83
CA ALA A 231 -37.38 -35.49 81.75
C ALA A 231 -36.99 -36.85 82.37
N ASP A 232 -37.94 -37.79 82.50
CA ASP A 232 -37.72 -39.15 83.02
C ASP A 232 -37.42 -40.20 81.93
N ASN A 233 -37.13 -39.74 80.70
CA ASN A 233 -36.95 -40.57 79.49
C ASN A 233 -38.21 -41.33 79.06
N GLN A 234 -39.41 -40.97 79.54
CA GLN A 234 -40.64 -41.51 78.98
C GLN A 234 -40.90 -40.89 77.60
N LEU A 235 -41.21 -41.73 76.60
CA LEU A 235 -41.63 -41.27 75.27
C LEU A 235 -42.98 -40.56 75.38
N ILE A 236 -43.04 -39.31 74.94
CA ILE A 236 -44.26 -38.50 74.92
C ILE A 236 -44.95 -38.67 73.57
N GLU A 237 -44.22 -38.52 72.46
CA GLU A 237 -44.79 -38.60 71.12
C GLU A 237 -43.76 -39.01 70.06
N GLN A 238 -44.21 -39.56 68.93
CA GLN A 238 -43.34 -39.97 67.81
C GLN A 238 -44.07 -39.80 66.46
N GLN A 239 -43.31 -39.52 65.40
CA GLN A 239 -43.80 -39.41 64.03
C GLN A 239 -42.76 -39.98 63.06
N SER A 240 -43.24 -40.48 61.92
CA SER A 240 -42.41 -41.05 60.88
C SER A 240 -42.87 -40.61 59.49
N VAL A 241 -41.90 -40.38 58.60
CA VAL A 241 -42.10 -40.13 57.17
C VAL A 241 -41.21 -41.08 56.37
N ASN A 242 -41.71 -41.60 55.26
CA ASN A 242 -40.93 -42.41 54.32
C ASN A 242 -40.48 -41.54 53.15
N VAL A 243 -39.23 -41.66 52.72
CA VAL A 243 -38.69 -40.97 51.54
C VAL A 243 -38.13 -42.00 50.56
N ASN A 244 -37.95 -41.65 49.29
CA ASN A 244 -37.37 -42.52 48.26
C ASN A 244 -36.05 -41.95 47.70
N VAL A 245 -34.95 -42.67 47.85
CA VAL A 245 -33.64 -42.23 47.40
C VAL A 245 -33.33 -42.76 46.00
N PHE A 246 -32.93 -41.89 45.06
CA PHE A 246 -32.61 -42.25 43.66
C PHE A 246 -31.26 -41.71 43.19
N GLU A 247 -30.78 -42.23 42.05
CA GLU A 247 -29.54 -41.86 41.34
C GLU A 247 -29.91 -41.47 39.90
N GLU A 248 -29.34 -40.39 39.35
CA GLU A 248 -29.69 -39.81 38.05
C GLU A 248 -28.77 -40.32 36.91
N GLU A 249 -29.30 -40.50 35.68
CA GLU A 249 -28.51 -40.84 34.46
C GLU A 249 -28.28 -39.58 33.60
N GLU A 250 -27.04 -39.32 33.15
CA GLU A 250 -26.70 -38.16 32.32
C GLU A 250 -26.88 -38.42 30.80
N LEU A 251 -27.49 -37.48 30.09
CA LEU A 251 -27.68 -37.47 28.62
C LEU A 251 -26.49 -36.81 27.91
N PRO A 252 -26.19 -37.20 26.64
CA PRO A 252 -25.08 -36.61 25.89
C PRO A 252 -25.31 -35.10 25.66
N SER A 253 -24.25 -34.34 25.84
CA SER A 253 -24.19 -32.90 25.77
C SER A 253 -23.44 -32.46 24.53
N ALA A 254 -23.91 -31.41 23.86
CA ALA A 254 -23.19 -30.84 22.73
C ALA A 254 -21.94 -30.09 23.21
N PRO A 255 -20.88 -30.00 22.38
CA PRO A 255 -19.67 -29.29 22.76
C PRO A 255 -19.94 -27.80 22.96
N GLU A 256 -19.05 -27.11 23.66
CA GLU A 256 -18.98 -25.66 23.72
C GLU A 256 -17.80 -25.18 22.88
N VAL A 257 -17.98 -24.10 22.11
CA VAL A 257 -16.90 -23.50 21.33
C VAL A 257 -16.94 -21.99 21.42
N ARG A 258 -15.76 -21.37 21.54
CA ARG A 258 -15.58 -19.92 21.48
C ARG A 258 -14.22 -19.55 20.90
N PHE A 259 -14.13 -18.36 20.32
CA PHE A 259 -12.84 -17.77 19.97
C PHE A 259 -12.11 -17.29 21.24
N ILE A 260 -10.82 -17.62 21.34
CA ILE A 260 -9.88 -17.01 22.27
C ILE A 260 -9.21 -15.80 21.58
N SER A 261 -8.87 -15.95 20.31
CA SER A 261 -8.33 -14.92 19.43
C SER A 261 -8.76 -15.17 17.99
N PRO A 262 -9.05 -14.13 17.19
CA PRO A 262 -9.18 -12.73 17.61
C PRO A 262 -10.44 -12.47 18.44
N ASN A 263 -10.56 -11.29 19.05
CA ASN A 263 -11.79 -10.89 19.75
C ASN A 263 -12.83 -10.42 18.74
N ASN A 264 -14.12 -10.45 19.11
CA ASN A 264 -15.16 -9.86 18.28
C ASN A 264 -14.94 -8.34 18.13
N GLY A 265 -14.95 -7.87 16.90
CA GLY A 265 -14.61 -6.49 16.52
C GLY A 265 -13.11 -6.21 16.44
N SER A 266 -12.24 -7.22 16.55
CA SER A 266 -10.81 -7.02 16.31
C SER A 266 -10.54 -6.54 14.89
N THR A 267 -9.59 -5.63 14.77
CA THR A 267 -9.15 -5.02 13.52
C THR A 267 -7.74 -5.49 13.17
N PHE A 268 -7.46 -5.78 11.90
CA PHE A 268 -6.14 -6.19 11.39
C PHE A 268 -5.89 -5.55 10.04
N ASP A 269 -4.63 -5.26 9.70
CA ASP A 269 -4.28 -4.51 8.48
C ASP A 269 -3.62 -5.42 7.42
N VAL A 270 -4.10 -5.43 6.17
CA VAL A 270 -3.55 -6.28 5.07
C VAL A 270 -2.13 -5.84 4.66
N PRO A 271 -1.16 -6.74 4.36
CA PRO A 271 -1.24 -8.19 4.52
C PRO A 271 -1.14 -8.56 6.01
N ALA A 272 -2.23 -9.11 6.55
CA ALA A 272 -2.30 -9.55 7.95
C ALA A 272 -2.20 -11.07 8.04
N THR A 273 -1.25 -11.56 8.82
CA THR A 273 -1.31 -12.93 9.36
C THR A 273 -2.11 -12.90 10.66
N VAL A 274 -3.39 -13.25 10.59
CA VAL A 274 -4.31 -13.29 11.74
C VAL A 274 -4.08 -14.58 12.53
N ALA A 275 -3.63 -14.45 13.78
CA ALA A 275 -3.47 -15.57 14.71
C ALA A 275 -4.84 -15.95 15.32
N ILE A 276 -5.35 -17.10 14.90
CA ILE A 276 -6.63 -17.63 15.34
C ILE A 276 -6.37 -18.70 16.40
N ALA A 277 -7.06 -18.58 17.52
CA ALA A 277 -7.07 -19.57 18.59
C ALA A 277 -8.51 -19.79 19.06
N VAL A 278 -8.93 -21.05 19.09
CA VAL A 278 -10.29 -21.47 19.47
C VAL A 278 -10.22 -22.34 20.71
N GLN A 279 -11.15 -22.12 21.63
CA GLN A 279 -11.40 -23.03 22.73
C GLN A 279 -12.65 -23.84 22.41
N ALA A 280 -12.48 -25.14 22.30
CA ALA A 280 -13.57 -26.09 22.23
C ALA A 280 -13.44 -27.07 23.41
N THR A 281 -14.54 -27.31 24.11
CA THR A 281 -14.61 -28.26 25.22
C THR A 281 -15.91 -29.02 25.11
N ASP A 282 -15.87 -30.31 25.40
CA ASP A 282 -17.09 -31.11 25.53
C ASP A 282 -17.20 -31.61 26.97
N LYS A 283 -18.40 -31.53 27.57
CA LYS A 283 -18.61 -31.93 28.97
C LYS A 283 -18.46 -33.45 29.13
N ASP A 284 -18.71 -34.22 28.07
CA ASP A 284 -18.55 -35.68 28.01
C ASP A 284 -17.13 -36.09 27.57
N GLU A 285 -16.23 -35.13 27.36
CA GLU A 285 -14.81 -35.30 26.97
C GLU A 285 -14.60 -36.08 25.65
N ASN A 286 -15.54 -36.03 24.72
CA ASN A 286 -15.58 -36.82 23.48
C ASN A 286 -15.47 -35.96 22.19
N LEU A 287 -14.91 -34.76 22.27
CA LEU A 287 -14.74 -33.84 21.12
C LEU A 287 -13.94 -34.49 19.97
N VAL A 288 -14.41 -34.35 18.73
CA VAL A 288 -13.82 -34.98 17.53
C VAL A 288 -13.13 -34.00 16.60
N SER A 289 -13.77 -32.89 16.24
CA SER A 289 -13.19 -31.95 15.28
C SER A 289 -13.50 -30.50 15.60
N VAL A 290 -12.57 -29.62 15.22
CA VAL A 290 -12.75 -28.17 15.25
C VAL A 290 -12.37 -27.61 13.89
N VAL A 291 -13.30 -26.93 13.24
CA VAL A 291 -13.11 -26.28 11.93
C VAL A 291 -13.24 -24.78 12.10
N VAL A 292 -12.41 -24.01 11.39
CA VAL A 292 -12.52 -22.55 11.30
C VAL A 292 -12.69 -22.13 9.84
N LYS A 293 -13.61 -21.19 9.62
CA LYS A 293 -13.94 -20.61 8.33
C LYS A 293 -13.85 -19.08 8.37
N ALA A 294 -13.41 -18.48 7.27
CA ALA A 294 -13.51 -17.04 7.01
C ALA A 294 -14.44 -16.82 5.81
N ASN A 295 -15.52 -16.03 5.97
CA ASN A 295 -16.49 -15.74 4.90
C ASN A 295 -16.97 -17.00 4.16
N ASN A 296 -17.32 -18.05 4.93
CA ASN A 296 -17.72 -19.39 4.48
C ASN A 296 -16.63 -20.26 3.83
N GLN A 297 -15.41 -19.78 3.64
CA GLN A 297 -14.28 -20.57 3.17
C GLN A 297 -13.54 -21.21 4.35
N GLN A 298 -13.30 -22.53 4.32
CA GLN A 298 -12.51 -23.22 5.33
C GLN A 298 -11.05 -22.77 5.28
N ILE A 299 -10.52 -22.38 6.45
CA ILE A 299 -9.14 -21.89 6.60
C ILE A 299 -8.30 -22.81 7.50
N CYS A 300 -8.92 -23.47 8.49
CA CYS A 300 -8.23 -24.39 9.41
C CYS A 300 -9.14 -25.56 9.80
N GLU A 301 -8.54 -26.71 10.09
CA GLU A 301 -9.20 -27.93 10.56
C GLU A 301 -8.26 -28.67 11.52
N PHE A 302 -8.79 -29.08 12.67
CA PHE A 302 -8.06 -29.75 13.75
C PHE A 302 -8.74 -31.07 14.13
N ASP A 303 -7.94 -32.11 14.38
CA ASP A 303 -8.41 -33.38 14.96
C ASP A 303 -8.29 -33.33 16.49
N ALA A 304 -9.42 -33.09 17.17
CA ALA A 304 -9.48 -32.92 18.61
C ALA A 304 -9.21 -34.21 19.39
N ARG A 305 -9.07 -35.37 18.71
CA ARG A 305 -8.66 -36.63 19.33
C ARG A 305 -7.16 -36.70 19.60
N THR A 306 -6.38 -35.91 18.87
CA THR A 306 -4.91 -35.89 18.94
C THR A 306 -4.33 -34.54 19.30
N GLU A 307 -5.14 -33.48 19.20
CA GLU A 307 -4.74 -32.10 19.43
C GLU A 307 -5.58 -31.48 20.55
N THR A 308 -4.95 -30.73 21.44
CA THR A 308 -5.61 -30.04 22.57
C THR A 308 -5.48 -28.52 22.49
N GLU A 309 -4.76 -28.02 21.48
CA GLU A 309 -4.59 -26.60 21.19
C GLU A 309 -5.05 -26.34 19.74
N PHE A 310 -6.15 -25.60 19.57
CA PHE A 310 -6.73 -25.32 18.26
C PHE A 310 -6.32 -23.92 17.79
N ALA A 311 -5.13 -23.81 17.23
CA ALA A 311 -4.59 -22.54 16.77
C ALA A 311 -3.96 -22.63 15.37
N CYS A 312 -4.20 -21.62 14.55
CA CYS A 312 -3.64 -21.50 13.21
C CYS A 312 -3.44 -20.04 12.82
N ASN A 313 -2.63 -19.82 11.79
CA ASN A 313 -2.44 -18.50 11.19
C ASN A 313 -3.16 -18.43 9.86
N TRP A 314 -4.00 -17.41 9.69
CA TRP A 314 -4.71 -17.16 8.44
C TRP A 314 -4.19 -15.88 7.80
N ASN A 315 -3.75 -15.96 6.54
CA ASN A 315 -3.29 -14.80 5.80
C ASN A 315 -4.48 -14.13 5.11
N ALA A 316 -4.89 -12.98 5.62
CA ALA A 316 -5.93 -12.15 5.03
C ALA A 316 -5.31 -11.27 3.93
N THR A 317 -5.77 -11.43 2.68
CA THR A 317 -5.23 -10.73 1.50
C THR A 317 -6.17 -9.69 0.90
N THR A 318 -7.38 -9.56 1.44
CA THR A 318 -8.43 -8.64 0.96
C THR A 318 -9.04 -7.89 2.14
N PRO A 319 -9.10 -6.55 2.10
CA PRO A 319 -9.80 -5.74 3.10
C PRO A 319 -11.31 -6.04 3.16
N GLY A 320 -11.93 -5.74 4.30
CA GLY A 320 -13.36 -5.85 4.53
C GLY A 320 -13.73 -6.54 5.85
N ASN A 321 -15.02 -6.53 6.16
CA ASN A 321 -15.54 -7.28 7.29
C ASN A 321 -15.49 -8.78 7.00
N VAL A 322 -14.76 -9.52 7.82
CA VAL A 322 -14.62 -10.96 7.73
C VAL A 322 -15.40 -11.58 8.88
N THR A 323 -16.37 -12.43 8.54
CA THR A 323 -17.01 -13.29 9.53
C THR A 323 -16.17 -14.54 9.70
N LEU A 324 -15.54 -14.67 10.87
CA LEU A 324 -14.90 -15.91 11.29
C LEU A 324 -15.95 -16.79 11.98
N GLU A 325 -16.15 -18.00 11.48
CA GLU A 325 -17.01 -19.01 12.08
C GLU A 325 -16.16 -20.20 12.49
N THR A 326 -16.35 -20.69 13.72
CA THR A 326 -15.79 -21.97 14.15
C THR A 326 -16.89 -22.97 14.48
N ILE A 327 -16.65 -24.23 14.17
CA ILE A 327 -17.59 -25.34 14.35
C ILE A 327 -16.84 -26.46 15.08
N ALA A 328 -17.33 -26.85 16.26
CA ALA A 328 -16.82 -27.98 17.04
C ALA A 328 -17.84 -29.12 16.98
N ILE A 329 -17.39 -30.35 16.76
CA ILE A 329 -18.25 -31.55 16.61
C ILE A 329 -17.73 -32.66 17.54
N ASP A 330 -18.62 -33.33 18.28
CA ASP A 330 -18.31 -34.46 19.16
C ASP A 330 -18.45 -35.84 18.47
N ASP A 331 -18.30 -36.93 19.23
CA ASP A 331 -18.43 -38.30 18.70
C ASP A 331 -19.87 -38.76 18.46
N SER A 332 -20.82 -37.95 18.89
CA SER A 332 -22.27 -38.15 18.79
C SER A 332 -22.89 -37.27 17.70
N ASP A 333 -22.05 -36.64 16.86
CA ASP A 333 -22.38 -35.70 15.79
C ASP A 333 -23.13 -34.43 16.26
N LEU A 334 -23.06 -34.10 17.56
CA LEU A 334 -23.56 -32.83 18.08
C LEU A 334 -22.53 -31.74 17.78
N ALA A 335 -23.03 -30.57 17.35
CA ALA A 335 -22.17 -29.48 16.91
C ALA A 335 -22.50 -28.18 17.66
N ALA A 336 -21.45 -27.45 18.02
CA ALA A 336 -21.54 -26.07 18.45
C ALA A 336 -20.82 -25.14 17.51
N ARG A 337 -21.31 -23.90 17.45
CA ARG A 337 -20.81 -22.86 16.56
C ARG A 337 -20.58 -21.58 17.33
N ALA A 338 -19.51 -20.89 16.99
CA ALA A 338 -19.31 -19.50 17.39
C ALA A 338 -18.93 -18.71 16.16
N SER A 339 -19.40 -17.46 16.10
CA SER A 339 -18.98 -16.52 15.08
C SER A 339 -18.55 -15.21 15.72
N ILE A 340 -17.52 -14.62 15.15
CA ILE A 340 -17.08 -13.27 15.43
C ILE A 340 -16.94 -12.53 14.11
N GLN A 341 -17.17 -11.22 14.14
CA GLN A 341 -16.77 -10.35 13.05
C GLN A 341 -15.43 -9.74 13.41
N ILE A 342 -14.49 -9.83 12.48
CA ILE A 342 -13.28 -9.01 12.50
C ILE A 342 -13.32 -8.09 11.30
N THR A 343 -12.65 -6.95 11.43
CA THR A 343 -12.47 -6.04 10.31
C THR A 343 -11.04 -6.19 9.85
N ILE A 344 -10.87 -6.60 8.60
CA ILE A 344 -9.58 -6.51 7.94
C ILE A 344 -9.54 -5.13 7.30
N ASN A 345 -8.87 -4.20 7.96
CA ASN A 345 -8.57 -2.91 7.38
C ASN A 345 -7.53 -3.09 6.28
N GLU A 346 -7.52 -2.15 5.37
CA GLU A 346 -6.39 -1.91 4.50
C GLU A 346 -5.17 -1.50 5.35
N GLU A 347 -3.93 -1.79 4.90
CA GLU A 347 -2.74 -1.23 5.55
C GLU A 347 -2.87 0.28 5.64
N GLU A 348 -3.06 0.81 6.85
CA GLU A 348 -2.44 2.10 7.16
C GLU A 348 -0.95 1.84 7.34
N ILE A 349 -0.23 1.67 6.22
CA ILE A 349 1.04 2.37 6.11
C ILE A 349 0.71 3.77 6.60
N THR A 350 1.29 4.24 7.71
CA THR A 350 1.18 5.68 8.00
C THR A 350 1.66 6.33 6.72
N PRO A 351 0.79 6.98 5.96
CA PRO A 351 1.28 7.67 4.79
C PRO A 351 2.25 8.71 5.37
N PRO A 352 3.30 9.14 4.64
CA PRO A 352 3.70 10.53 4.85
C PRO A 352 2.39 11.34 4.93
N PRO A 353 2.24 12.26 5.90
CA PRO A 353 0.97 12.95 6.17
C PRO A 353 0.28 13.25 4.85
N PRO A 354 -1.04 12.96 4.69
CA PRO A 354 -1.69 13.06 3.40
C PRO A 354 -1.22 14.37 2.77
N PRO A 355 -0.73 14.34 1.52
CA PRO A 355 -0.46 15.59 0.85
C PRO A 355 -1.72 16.44 1.09
N PRO A 356 -1.63 17.65 1.67
CA PRO A 356 -2.75 18.58 1.67
C PRO A 356 -3.45 18.47 0.30
N PRO A 357 -4.78 18.63 0.27
CA PRO A 357 -5.48 18.76 -1.01
C PRO A 357 -4.63 19.65 -1.93
N THR A 358 -4.28 19.17 -3.12
CA THR A 358 -3.32 19.85 -4.01
C THR A 358 -3.71 21.32 -4.15
N GLY A 359 -3.01 22.20 -3.41
CA GLY A 359 -3.37 23.61 -3.27
C GLY A 359 -3.41 24.15 -1.84
N GLU A 360 -3.96 23.42 -0.86
CA GLU A 360 -4.37 24.02 0.44
C GLU A 360 -3.22 24.55 1.31
N LEU A 361 -2.02 23.95 1.30
CA LEU A 361 -0.88 24.51 2.06
C LEU A 361 -0.40 25.85 1.51
N CYS A 362 -0.75 26.18 0.27
CA CYS A 362 -0.26 27.34 -0.45
C CYS A 362 -1.34 28.35 -0.83
N ASP A 363 -2.62 28.06 -0.55
CA ASP A 363 -3.76 28.89 -0.96
C ASP A 363 -3.68 30.34 -0.43
N ASP A 364 -3.03 30.54 0.72
CA ASP A 364 -2.86 31.86 1.34
C ASP A 364 -1.70 32.69 0.74
N PHE A 365 -0.92 32.13 -0.19
CA PHE A 365 0.26 32.77 -0.76
C PHE A 365 0.06 33.27 -2.19
N ASN A 366 0.79 34.33 -2.54
CA ASN A 366 0.80 34.88 -3.90
C ASN A 366 1.42 33.88 -4.90
N VAL A 367 0.73 33.59 -6.00
CA VAL A 367 1.25 32.77 -7.10
C VAL A 367 1.98 33.65 -8.11
N TYR A 368 3.24 33.34 -8.42
CA TYR A 368 4.00 34.05 -9.45
C TYR A 368 3.29 33.96 -10.83
N PRO A 369 3.16 35.06 -11.60
CA PRO A 369 3.89 36.33 -11.49
C PRO A 369 3.22 37.44 -10.66
N ASP A 370 2.18 37.12 -9.88
CA ASP A 370 1.48 38.11 -9.05
C ASP A 370 2.29 38.42 -7.77
N TRP A 371 3.33 39.24 -7.93
CA TRP A 371 4.26 39.63 -6.87
C TRP A 371 3.59 40.21 -5.62
N THR A 372 4.09 39.81 -4.44
CA THR A 372 3.63 40.33 -3.13
C THR A 372 3.78 41.85 -2.99
N ARG A 373 4.73 42.46 -3.72
CA ARG A 373 4.99 43.91 -3.75
C ARG A 373 4.88 44.52 -5.14
N GLY A 374 4.03 43.96 -6.01
CA GLY A 374 3.72 44.47 -7.34
C GLY A 374 4.74 44.09 -8.42
N ASP A 375 6.04 44.28 -8.17
CA ASP A 375 7.10 43.90 -9.12
C ASP A 375 8.29 43.16 -8.46
N HIS A 376 8.19 42.80 -7.18
CA HIS A 376 9.25 42.13 -6.41
C HIS A 376 8.71 41.43 -5.15
N ALA A 377 9.57 40.66 -4.50
CA ALA A 377 9.37 40.16 -3.14
C ALA A 377 10.44 40.74 -2.19
N SER A 378 10.05 41.05 -0.95
CA SER A 378 10.97 41.49 0.11
C SER A 378 11.26 40.35 1.09
N LYS A 379 12.30 40.51 1.92
CA LYS A 379 12.66 39.51 2.94
C LYS A 379 11.44 39.04 3.75
N GLY A 380 11.21 37.72 3.77
CA GLY A 380 10.12 37.06 4.49
C GLY A 380 8.80 36.97 3.72
N ASP A 381 8.69 37.60 2.53
CA ASP A 381 7.54 37.41 1.66
C ASP A 381 7.59 35.98 1.07
N ILE A 382 6.43 35.32 1.00
CA ILE A 382 6.29 33.95 0.46
C ILE A 382 5.56 34.01 -0.87
N MET A 383 6.07 33.28 -1.86
CA MET A 383 5.47 33.15 -3.18
C MET A 383 5.46 31.72 -3.68
N VAL A 384 4.39 31.33 -4.35
CA VAL A 384 4.21 30.02 -4.96
C VAL A 384 4.65 30.05 -6.42
N HIS A 385 5.45 29.07 -6.80
CA HIS A 385 5.86 28.83 -8.17
C HIS A 385 6.06 27.32 -8.39
N ASN A 386 5.45 26.75 -9.43
CA ASN A 386 5.51 25.32 -9.77
C ASN A 386 5.17 24.38 -8.59
N ASN A 387 4.03 24.62 -7.94
CA ASN A 387 3.53 23.85 -6.78
C ASN A 387 4.45 23.85 -5.54
N ILE A 388 5.35 24.84 -5.44
CA ILE A 388 6.24 25.03 -4.29
C ILE A 388 6.15 26.48 -3.82
N ALA A 389 5.98 26.68 -2.52
CA ALA A 389 6.11 27.98 -1.88
C ALA A 389 7.57 28.24 -1.50
N TYR A 390 8.04 29.45 -1.79
CA TYR A 390 9.39 29.93 -1.49
C TYR A 390 9.33 31.21 -0.66
N GLU A 391 10.17 31.31 0.36
CA GLU A 391 10.35 32.51 1.18
C GLU A 391 11.55 33.31 0.66
N ALA A 392 11.36 34.60 0.37
CA ALA A 392 12.45 35.47 -0.03
C ALA A 392 13.41 35.76 1.13
N ILE A 393 14.71 35.52 0.96
CA ILE A 393 15.75 35.74 1.98
C ILE A 393 16.12 37.23 2.09
N TYR A 394 16.03 37.96 0.98
CA TYR A 394 16.24 39.40 0.85
C TYR A 394 15.37 39.96 -0.29
N TRP A 395 15.51 41.25 -0.63
CA TRP A 395 14.80 41.83 -1.78
C TRP A 395 15.17 41.10 -3.07
N THR A 396 14.18 40.64 -3.83
CA THR A 396 14.43 39.93 -5.09
C THR A 396 13.35 40.19 -6.13
N GLN A 397 13.76 40.14 -7.39
CA GLN A 397 12.91 40.18 -8.58
C GLN A 397 13.12 38.93 -9.45
N SER A 398 13.89 37.94 -8.97
CA SER A 398 14.08 36.68 -9.66
C SER A 398 12.90 35.74 -9.38
N THR A 399 12.54 34.92 -10.35
CA THR A 399 11.43 33.95 -10.24
C THR A 399 11.55 33.12 -8.95
N PRO A 400 10.47 32.89 -8.19
CA PRO A 400 10.57 32.13 -6.94
C PRO A 400 11.23 30.76 -7.10
N GLY A 401 12.25 30.51 -6.26
CA GLY A 401 13.06 29.30 -6.30
C GLY A 401 14.15 29.26 -7.38
N SER A 402 14.35 30.33 -8.16
CA SER A 402 15.31 30.30 -9.27
C SER A 402 16.77 30.54 -8.87
N ASP A 403 17.03 31.05 -7.67
CA ASP A 403 18.38 31.36 -7.18
C ASP A 403 18.43 31.40 -5.64
N GLY A 404 19.62 31.66 -5.09
CA GLY A 404 19.85 31.75 -3.64
C GLY A 404 19.21 32.96 -2.94
N SER A 405 18.38 33.76 -3.61
CA SER A 405 17.54 34.77 -2.96
C SER A 405 16.26 34.19 -2.36
N TRP A 406 15.98 32.91 -2.62
CA TRP A 406 14.81 32.17 -2.16
C TRP A 406 15.22 30.99 -1.27
N ASN A 407 14.48 30.78 -0.19
CA ASN A 407 14.49 29.54 0.57
C ASN A 407 13.24 28.73 0.24
N HIS A 408 13.36 27.42 0.16
CA HIS A 408 12.20 26.52 0.14
C HIS A 408 11.38 26.74 1.42
N HIS A 409 10.07 26.95 1.28
CA HIS A 409 9.15 27.07 2.41
C HIS A 409 8.36 25.77 2.60
N VAL A 410 7.60 25.35 1.58
CA VAL A 410 6.85 24.08 1.59
C VAL A 410 6.48 23.67 0.16
N ASN A 411 6.40 22.36 -0.12
CA ASN A 411 5.70 21.89 -1.32
C ASN A 411 4.19 22.02 -1.07
N CYS A 412 3.42 22.51 -2.04
CA CYS A 412 2.01 22.83 -1.84
C CYS A 412 1.11 21.60 -1.70
N ASP A 413 1.61 20.45 -2.14
CA ASP A 413 1.06 19.12 -1.88
C ASP A 413 1.68 18.48 -0.63
N GLY A 414 2.39 19.20 0.23
CA GLY A 414 2.97 18.69 1.49
C GLY A 414 3.94 17.50 1.36
N THR A 415 4.39 17.18 0.14
CA THR A 415 5.54 16.29 -0.03
C THR A 415 6.78 16.89 0.68
N PRO A 416 7.70 16.06 1.20
CA PRO A 416 8.82 16.56 2.00
C PRO A 416 9.71 17.55 1.24
N PRO A 417 10.31 18.53 1.94
CA PRO A 417 11.33 19.40 1.35
C PRO A 417 12.46 18.58 0.68
N GLY A 418 12.83 18.97 -0.53
CA GLY A 418 13.88 18.29 -1.30
C GLY A 418 13.39 17.08 -2.09
N THR A 419 12.11 16.70 -2.03
CA THR A 419 11.49 15.82 -3.02
C THR A 419 10.75 16.64 -4.07
N ALA A 420 10.53 16.03 -5.22
CA ALA A 420 9.65 16.57 -6.24
C ALA A 420 8.22 16.72 -5.68
N PRO A 421 7.50 17.81 -5.99
CA PRO A 421 6.06 17.89 -5.79
C PRO A 421 5.37 16.73 -6.52
N LEU A 422 4.24 16.27 -5.98
CA LEU A 422 3.30 15.39 -6.66
C LEU A 422 3.05 15.92 -8.06
N LEU A 423 2.56 17.15 -8.22
CA LEU A 423 2.35 17.78 -9.52
C LEU A 423 3.65 18.42 -10.05
N SER A 424 4.60 17.59 -10.46
CA SER A 424 5.81 17.98 -11.18
C SER A 424 6.03 17.10 -12.41
N LEU A 425 6.91 17.53 -13.33
CA LEU A 425 7.24 16.76 -14.53
C LEU A 425 7.71 15.34 -14.12
N PRO A 426 7.00 14.27 -14.54
CA PRO A 426 7.37 12.91 -14.16
C PRO A 426 8.74 12.52 -14.71
N ASN A 427 9.53 11.86 -13.88
CA ASN A 427 10.80 11.27 -14.26
C ASN A 427 10.85 9.81 -13.75
N PRO A 428 10.00 8.92 -14.30
CA PRO A 428 9.84 7.57 -13.77
C PRO A 428 11.10 6.74 -13.98
N LEU A 429 11.45 5.94 -12.95
CA LEU A 429 12.59 5.02 -12.97
C LEU A 429 12.36 3.81 -13.88
N ASP A 430 11.09 3.41 -14.05
CA ASP A 430 10.62 2.30 -14.86
C ASP A 430 9.51 2.75 -15.84
N PRO A 431 9.41 2.17 -17.05
CA PRO A 431 8.32 2.48 -17.98
C PRO A 431 6.94 2.03 -17.48
N VAL A 432 5.89 2.71 -17.95
CA VAL A 432 4.50 2.28 -17.75
C VAL A 432 4.28 0.90 -18.38
N ARG A 433 3.58 0.00 -17.68
CA ARG A 433 3.20 -1.30 -18.24
C ARG A 433 2.14 -1.10 -19.32
N LEU A 434 2.39 -1.65 -20.50
CA LEU A 434 1.51 -1.50 -21.68
C LEU A 434 0.60 -2.71 -21.91
N GLU A 435 0.35 -3.47 -20.85
CA GLU A 435 -0.55 -4.62 -20.86
C GLU A 435 -1.99 -4.15 -20.63
N VAL A 436 -2.87 -4.47 -21.58
CA VAL A 436 -4.31 -4.16 -21.51
C VAL A 436 -5.07 -5.44 -21.80
N ALA A 437 -6.01 -5.83 -20.94
CA ALA A 437 -6.75 -7.07 -21.10
C ALA A 437 -7.48 -7.11 -22.46
N GLY A 438 -7.34 -8.23 -23.18
CA GLY A 438 -7.87 -8.42 -24.53
C GLY A 438 -7.00 -7.90 -25.66
N TRP A 439 -5.87 -7.25 -25.37
CA TRP A 439 -4.90 -6.75 -26.36
C TRP A 439 -3.63 -7.60 -26.39
N PRO A 440 -2.96 -7.72 -27.56
CA PRO A 440 -1.73 -8.50 -27.68
C PRO A 440 -0.52 -7.78 -27.08
N ASN A 441 0.59 -8.51 -26.90
CA ASN A 441 1.83 -7.98 -26.35
C ASN A 441 2.71 -7.22 -27.36
N HIS A 442 2.12 -6.75 -28.45
CA HIS A 442 2.77 -5.95 -29.49
C HIS A 442 1.89 -4.75 -29.85
N LEU A 443 2.50 -3.67 -30.33
CA LEU A 443 1.77 -2.46 -30.72
C LEU A 443 0.75 -2.83 -31.81
N VAL A 444 -0.51 -2.45 -31.60
CA VAL A 444 -1.56 -2.67 -32.60
C VAL A 444 -1.67 -1.42 -33.47
N VAL A 445 -1.62 -1.59 -34.79
CA VAL A 445 -1.89 -0.51 -35.75
C VAL A 445 -3.02 -0.94 -36.66
N ALA A 446 -4.09 -0.14 -36.72
CA ALA A 446 -5.31 -0.52 -37.43
C ALA A 446 -5.99 0.66 -38.14
N SER A 447 -6.69 0.35 -39.22
CA SER A 447 -7.71 1.19 -39.87
C SER A 447 -9.09 0.49 -39.77
N PRO A 448 -10.20 1.13 -40.16
CA PRO A 448 -11.53 0.53 -40.04
C PRO A 448 -11.72 -0.82 -40.77
N SER A 449 -10.88 -1.17 -41.75
CA SER A 449 -10.94 -2.44 -42.50
C SER A 449 -9.93 -3.51 -42.06
N THR A 450 -9.00 -3.20 -41.16
CA THR A 450 -7.95 -4.17 -40.74
C THR A 450 -8.31 -4.80 -39.39
N ALA A 451 -7.74 -5.97 -39.09
CA ALA A 451 -7.99 -6.66 -37.82
C ALA A 451 -7.42 -5.88 -36.63
N ALA A 452 -8.20 -5.77 -35.56
CA ALA A 452 -7.83 -5.25 -34.25
C ALA A 452 -8.75 -5.87 -33.18
N PRO A 453 -8.35 -5.89 -31.89
CA PRO A 453 -9.27 -6.18 -30.80
C PRO A 453 -10.52 -5.30 -30.88
N SER A 454 -11.67 -5.88 -30.52
CA SER A 454 -12.97 -5.20 -30.65
C SER A 454 -13.06 -4.02 -29.68
N SER A 455 -13.61 -2.91 -30.16
CA SER A 455 -13.86 -1.72 -29.34
C SER A 455 -15.19 -1.07 -29.71
N ILE A 456 -15.89 -0.52 -28.72
CA ILE A 456 -17.08 0.31 -28.92
C ILE A 456 -16.79 1.75 -28.48
N VAL A 457 -17.41 2.72 -29.14
CA VAL A 457 -17.33 4.14 -28.77
C VAL A 457 -18.65 4.54 -28.14
N ILE A 458 -18.60 5.20 -26.99
CA ILE A 458 -19.76 5.75 -26.30
C ILE A 458 -19.56 7.27 -26.22
N ASP A 459 -20.43 8.01 -26.89
CA ASP A 459 -20.44 9.47 -26.81
C ASP A 459 -21.06 9.93 -25.48
N THR A 460 -20.43 10.90 -24.83
CA THR A 460 -20.97 11.53 -23.63
C THR A 460 -21.97 12.63 -23.96
N VAL A 461 -22.64 13.15 -22.93
CA VAL A 461 -23.27 14.48 -23.02
C VAL A 461 -22.19 15.53 -23.32
N ASN A 462 -22.54 16.53 -24.13
CA ASN A 462 -21.64 17.65 -24.42
C ASN A 462 -21.59 18.65 -23.25
N SER A 463 -20.50 19.38 -23.15
CA SER A 463 -20.27 20.38 -22.10
C SER A 463 -21.34 21.49 -22.01
N ASP A 464 -21.99 21.84 -23.11
CA ASP A 464 -23.07 22.83 -23.16
C ASP A 464 -24.45 22.27 -22.73
N GLU A 465 -24.62 20.95 -22.75
CA GLU A 465 -25.85 20.25 -22.36
C GLU A 465 -25.73 19.53 -21.00
N ILE A 466 -24.53 19.48 -20.38
CA ILE A 466 -24.27 18.69 -19.16
C ILE A 466 -25.12 19.11 -17.94
N ALA A 467 -25.55 20.37 -17.88
CA ALA A 467 -26.44 20.88 -16.84
C ALA A 467 -27.93 20.53 -17.06
N ASP A 468 -28.32 20.08 -18.25
CA ASP A 468 -29.70 19.65 -18.54
C ASP A 468 -29.91 18.22 -18.01
N LEU A 469 -30.68 18.12 -16.93
CA LEU A 469 -30.99 16.86 -16.26
C LEU A 469 -31.53 15.80 -17.23
N ALA A 470 -32.42 16.15 -18.16
CA ALA A 470 -33.03 15.18 -19.07
C ALA A 470 -32.02 14.64 -20.10
N LYS A 471 -31.14 15.53 -20.60
CA LYS A 471 -30.04 15.15 -21.49
C LYS A 471 -29.01 14.27 -20.77
N LEU A 472 -28.64 14.66 -19.55
CA LEU A 472 -27.73 13.90 -18.70
C LEU A 472 -28.28 12.49 -18.39
N THR A 473 -29.55 12.40 -17.95
CA THR A 473 -30.22 11.09 -17.73
C THR A 473 -30.21 10.25 -19.01
N SER A 474 -30.52 10.86 -20.16
CA SER A 474 -30.52 10.14 -21.45
C SER A 474 -29.13 9.62 -21.81
N SER A 475 -28.07 10.37 -21.49
CA SER A 475 -26.69 9.95 -21.71
C SER A 475 -26.29 8.77 -20.81
N PHE A 476 -26.67 8.78 -19.52
CA PHE A 476 -26.48 7.63 -18.64
C PHE A 476 -27.28 6.39 -19.07
N VAL A 477 -28.50 6.56 -19.57
CA VAL A 477 -29.27 5.44 -20.16
C VAL A 477 -28.52 4.83 -21.34
N ALA A 478 -27.99 5.67 -22.24
CA ALA A 478 -27.21 5.20 -23.38
C ALA A 478 -25.93 4.47 -22.95
N LEU A 479 -25.23 4.98 -21.93
CA LEU A 479 -24.05 4.36 -21.34
C LEU A 479 -24.34 2.96 -20.79
N ILE A 480 -25.41 2.83 -19.98
CA ILE A 480 -25.80 1.55 -19.37
C ILE A 480 -26.13 0.52 -20.46
N GLU A 481 -26.95 0.90 -21.45
CA GLU A 481 -27.34 -0.01 -22.53
C GLU A 481 -26.15 -0.40 -23.42
N ALA A 482 -25.24 0.53 -23.70
CA ALA A 482 -24.01 0.21 -24.43
C ALA A 482 -23.10 -0.74 -23.63
N SER A 483 -22.96 -0.51 -22.32
CA SER A 483 -22.15 -1.35 -21.42
C SER A 483 -22.69 -2.78 -21.34
N LYS A 484 -24.02 -2.97 -21.23
CA LYS A 484 -24.65 -4.31 -21.28
C LYS A 484 -24.30 -5.10 -22.53
N ASN A 485 -24.00 -4.42 -23.64
CA ASN A 485 -23.70 -5.02 -24.93
C ASN A 485 -22.18 -5.11 -25.23
N ALA A 486 -21.31 -4.61 -24.35
CA ALA A 486 -19.87 -4.53 -24.60
C ALA A 486 -19.18 -5.91 -24.58
N ALA A 487 -19.70 -6.87 -23.82
CA ALA A 487 -19.04 -8.16 -23.58
C ALA A 487 -17.58 -7.98 -23.13
N THR A 488 -16.59 -8.38 -23.94
CA THR A 488 -15.15 -8.19 -23.70
C THR A 488 -14.53 -7.11 -24.59
N SER A 489 -15.34 -6.35 -25.33
CA SER A 489 -14.86 -5.27 -26.19
C SER A 489 -14.41 -4.08 -25.34
N SER A 490 -13.30 -3.44 -25.73
CA SER A 490 -12.85 -2.23 -25.06
C SER A 490 -13.81 -1.05 -25.31
N ILE A 491 -14.10 -0.25 -24.29
CA ILE A 491 -14.99 0.90 -24.37
C ILE A 491 -14.17 2.18 -24.45
N ILE A 492 -14.42 3.01 -25.46
CA ILE A 492 -13.84 4.34 -25.61
C ILE A 492 -14.91 5.36 -25.24
N ILE A 493 -14.71 6.11 -24.16
CA ILE A 493 -15.62 7.15 -23.70
C ILE A 493 -15.22 8.46 -24.36
N LYS A 494 -16.08 8.98 -25.23
CA LYS A 494 -15.79 10.12 -26.11
C LYS A 494 -16.63 11.34 -25.76
N GLY A 495 -15.99 12.47 -25.49
CA GLY A 495 -16.68 13.69 -25.09
C GLY A 495 -15.79 14.91 -25.02
N ASP A 496 -16.39 16.12 -25.01
CA ASP A 496 -15.66 17.39 -24.88
C ASP A 496 -15.54 17.88 -23.44
N VAL A 497 -16.22 17.24 -22.49
CA VAL A 497 -16.30 17.69 -21.09
C VAL A 497 -14.93 17.67 -20.40
N LEU A 498 -14.12 16.62 -20.58
CA LEU A 498 -12.76 16.55 -20.00
C LEU A 498 -11.82 17.58 -20.64
N ASP A 499 -11.95 17.81 -21.94
CA ASP A 499 -11.18 18.85 -22.65
C ASP A 499 -11.52 20.24 -22.09
N LYS A 500 -12.79 20.50 -21.75
CA LYS A 500 -13.22 21.74 -21.08
C LYS A 500 -12.75 21.85 -19.64
N ALA A 501 -12.78 20.74 -18.90
CA ALA A 501 -12.36 20.69 -17.50
C ALA A 501 -10.84 20.80 -17.32
N THR A 502 -10.04 20.54 -18.37
CA THR A 502 -8.57 20.52 -18.29
C THR A 502 -7.98 21.80 -17.67
N MET A 503 -8.55 22.96 -17.92
CA MET A 503 -7.99 24.23 -17.43
C MET A 503 -8.37 24.60 -16.00
N ASP A 504 -9.54 24.19 -15.52
CA ASP A 504 -10.15 24.70 -14.28
C ASP A 504 -10.77 23.60 -13.41
N LYS A 505 -10.43 22.34 -13.68
CA LYS A 505 -10.97 21.15 -13.02
C LYS A 505 -12.51 21.09 -13.07
N GLY A 506 -13.09 21.64 -14.15
CA GLY A 506 -14.52 21.62 -14.39
C GLY A 506 -15.32 22.67 -13.60
N GLN A 507 -14.66 23.60 -12.89
CA GLN A 507 -15.34 24.66 -12.15
C GLN A 507 -16.25 25.52 -13.06
N GLY A 508 -15.81 25.81 -14.28
CA GLY A 508 -16.56 26.57 -15.28
C GLY A 508 -17.82 25.87 -15.80
N LEU A 509 -17.95 24.55 -15.59
CA LEU A 509 -19.14 23.77 -15.96
C LEU A 509 -20.27 23.92 -14.91
N GLY A 510 -19.93 24.37 -13.70
CA GLY A 510 -20.89 24.54 -12.61
C GLY A 510 -21.40 23.21 -12.04
N SER A 511 -22.57 23.25 -11.38
CA SER A 511 -23.16 22.05 -10.78
C SER A 511 -23.82 21.15 -11.82
N VAL A 512 -23.57 19.85 -11.70
CA VAL A 512 -24.11 18.80 -12.57
C VAL A 512 -24.96 17.85 -11.71
N ALA A 513 -26.22 17.60 -12.09
CA ALA A 513 -27.16 16.81 -11.28
C ALA A 513 -26.93 15.29 -11.40
N VAL A 514 -25.69 14.83 -11.17
CA VAL A 514 -25.20 13.47 -11.40
C VAL A 514 -26.04 12.42 -10.69
N LYS A 515 -26.19 12.53 -9.37
CA LYS A 515 -26.90 11.53 -8.55
C LYS A 515 -28.32 11.32 -9.03
N GLN A 516 -29.04 12.43 -9.24
CA GLN A 516 -30.43 12.39 -9.67
C GLN A 516 -30.57 11.79 -11.07
N ALA A 517 -29.68 12.16 -12.00
CA ALA A 517 -29.71 11.65 -13.36
C ALA A 517 -29.40 10.15 -13.44
N LEU A 518 -28.38 9.70 -12.70
CA LEU A 518 -27.96 8.31 -12.68
C LEU A 518 -29.03 7.41 -12.03
N VAL A 519 -29.63 7.82 -10.90
CA VAL A 519 -30.75 7.08 -10.29
C VAL A 519 -31.91 6.93 -11.26
N GLN A 520 -32.29 7.99 -11.98
CA GLN A 520 -33.34 7.90 -13.01
C GLN A 520 -32.95 6.95 -14.15
N ALA A 521 -31.69 6.96 -14.58
CA ALA A 521 -31.21 6.06 -15.63
C ALA A 521 -31.22 4.58 -15.16
N ILE A 522 -30.85 4.33 -13.91
CA ILE A 522 -30.94 3.00 -13.27
C ILE A 522 -32.39 2.52 -13.25
N ASP A 523 -33.33 3.36 -12.81
CA ASP A 523 -34.76 3.05 -12.78
C ASP A 523 -35.33 2.73 -14.18
N ILE A 524 -34.90 3.48 -15.20
CA ILE A 524 -35.35 3.30 -16.59
C ILE A 524 -34.82 1.99 -17.17
N THR A 525 -33.57 1.64 -16.89
CA THR A 525 -32.86 0.52 -17.53
C THR A 525 -32.91 -0.78 -16.72
N GLY A 526 -33.31 -0.72 -15.45
CA GLY A 526 -33.27 -1.84 -14.51
C GLY A 526 -31.85 -2.35 -14.23
N ALA A 527 -30.83 -1.49 -14.32
CA ALA A 527 -29.45 -1.87 -14.03
C ALA A 527 -29.25 -2.14 -12.54
N ASN A 528 -28.39 -3.10 -12.20
CA ASN A 528 -28.06 -3.42 -10.80
C ASN A 528 -26.77 -2.68 -10.40
N ILE A 529 -26.89 -1.38 -10.16
CA ILE A 529 -25.81 -0.51 -9.66
C ILE A 529 -26.18 -0.10 -8.23
N ASP A 530 -25.24 -0.17 -7.29
CA ASP A 530 -25.50 0.13 -5.89
C ASP A 530 -25.81 1.62 -5.69
N ILE A 531 -26.95 1.92 -5.08
CA ILE A 531 -27.39 3.29 -4.82
C ILE A 531 -26.52 3.97 -3.76
N ASP A 532 -25.92 3.21 -2.84
CA ASP A 532 -25.01 3.77 -1.85
C ASP A 532 -23.72 4.27 -2.52
N GLU A 533 -23.21 3.54 -3.53
CA GLU A 533 -22.10 3.99 -4.38
C GLU A 533 -22.47 5.23 -5.20
N VAL A 534 -23.70 5.31 -5.73
CA VAL A 534 -24.18 6.53 -6.40
C VAL A 534 -24.24 7.72 -5.45
N ASN A 535 -24.56 7.48 -4.18
CA ASN A 535 -24.67 8.53 -3.17
C ASN A 535 -23.32 9.10 -2.72
N THR A 536 -22.21 8.40 -2.91
CA THR A 536 -20.86 8.91 -2.58
C THR A 536 -20.32 9.89 -3.63
N LEU A 537 -20.83 9.85 -4.87
CA LEU A 537 -20.43 10.76 -5.94
C LEU A 537 -20.67 12.24 -5.60
N THR A 538 -20.10 13.16 -6.37
CA THR A 538 -20.37 14.61 -6.27
C THR A 538 -21.32 15.09 -7.39
N ASN A 539 -21.94 16.25 -7.22
CA ASN A 539 -22.85 16.86 -8.21
C ASN A 539 -22.13 17.95 -9.02
N ASP A 540 -21.07 17.55 -9.69
CA ASP A 540 -20.15 18.36 -10.50
C ASP A 540 -19.52 17.49 -11.60
N ALA A 541 -18.54 18.06 -12.33
CA ALA A 541 -17.84 17.36 -13.41
C ALA A 541 -17.04 16.14 -12.93
N LYS A 542 -16.44 16.19 -11.73
CA LYS A 542 -15.71 15.05 -11.14
C LYS A 542 -16.67 13.89 -10.90
N GLY A 543 -17.77 14.13 -10.19
CA GLY A 543 -18.76 13.09 -9.90
C GLY A 543 -19.42 12.54 -11.17
N TRP A 544 -19.57 13.37 -12.21
CA TRP A 544 -20.06 12.93 -13.51
C TRP A 544 -19.10 11.93 -14.18
N ALA A 545 -17.80 12.22 -14.20
CA ALA A 545 -16.83 11.31 -14.79
C ALA A 545 -16.67 10.03 -13.96
N GLN A 546 -16.66 10.13 -12.64
CA GLN A 546 -16.66 8.98 -11.72
C GLN A 546 -17.90 8.10 -11.89
N ALA A 547 -19.07 8.68 -12.17
CA ALA A 547 -20.29 7.93 -12.48
C ALA A 547 -20.14 7.03 -13.72
N TYR A 548 -19.42 7.49 -14.76
CA TYR A 548 -19.17 6.68 -15.96
C TYR A 548 -18.30 5.46 -15.65
N ASN A 549 -17.21 5.69 -14.92
CA ASN A 549 -16.32 4.64 -14.42
C ASN A 549 -17.10 3.59 -13.62
N LEU A 550 -17.88 4.05 -12.63
CA LEU A 550 -18.74 3.19 -11.80
C LEU A 550 -19.70 2.34 -12.65
N VAL A 551 -20.41 2.96 -13.59
CA VAL A 551 -21.38 2.26 -14.45
C VAL A 551 -20.70 1.20 -15.30
N ILE A 552 -19.58 1.52 -15.96
CA ILE A 552 -18.90 0.57 -16.85
C ILE A 552 -18.32 -0.60 -16.06
N SER A 553 -17.59 -0.34 -14.97
CA SER A 553 -17.00 -1.38 -14.15
C SER A 553 -18.04 -2.30 -13.53
N THR A 554 -19.23 -1.79 -13.20
CA THR A 554 -20.32 -2.59 -12.62
C THR A 554 -21.08 -3.39 -13.67
N VAL A 555 -21.41 -2.76 -14.80
CA VAL A 555 -22.28 -3.36 -15.83
C VAL A 555 -21.48 -4.25 -16.79
N ALA A 556 -20.21 -3.94 -17.03
CA ALA A 556 -19.33 -4.63 -17.98
C ALA A 556 -17.93 -4.93 -17.38
N PRO A 557 -17.82 -5.69 -16.27
CA PRO A 557 -16.55 -5.92 -15.56
C PRO A 557 -15.47 -6.68 -16.36
N GLN A 558 -15.79 -7.19 -17.55
CA GLN A 558 -14.86 -7.88 -18.44
C GLN A 558 -14.40 -6.98 -19.60
N ALA A 559 -14.99 -5.80 -19.76
CA ALA A 559 -14.58 -4.82 -20.73
C ALA A 559 -13.50 -3.93 -20.12
N THR A 560 -12.46 -3.63 -20.90
CA THR A 560 -11.53 -2.55 -20.56
C THR A 560 -12.05 -1.23 -21.07
N PHE A 561 -11.76 -0.11 -20.42
CA PHE A 561 -12.25 1.19 -20.90
C PHE A 561 -11.27 2.35 -20.69
N GLY A 562 -11.49 3.42 -21.46
CA GLY A 562 -10.64 4.60 -21.41
C GLY A 562 -11.31 5.87 -21.90
N TRP A 563 -10.83 7.00 -21.37
CA TRP A 563 -11.34 8.35 -21.65
C TRP A 563 -10.59 9.02 -22.79
N THR A 564 -11.33 9.74 -23.65
CA THR A 564 -10.73 10.59 -24.66
C THR A 564 -10.21 11.89 -24.09
N VAL A 565 -8.99 12.26 -24.46
CA VAL A 565 -8.38 13.58 -24.29
C VAL A 565 -7.84 14.04 -25.64
N SER A 566 -8.05 15.31 -25.99
CA SER A 566 -7.63 15.83 -27.30
C SER A 566 -6.17 16.29 -27.32
N ILE A 567 -5.43 15.97 -28.39
CA ILE A 567 -4.17 16.64 -28.71
C ILE A 567 -4.51 18.06 -29.20
N GLY A 568 -4.36 19.04 -28.30
CA GLY A 568 -4.73 20.43 -28.53
C GLY A 568 -3.71 21.26 -29.32
N ASP A 569 -3.97 22.57 -29.40
CA ASP A 569 -3.18 23.51 -30.21
C ASP A 569 -1.75 23.72 -29.70
N PHE A 570 -1.45 23.33 -28.45
CA PHE A 570 -0.09 23.40 -27.90
C PHE A 570 0.92 22.67 -28.79
N ALA A 571 0.50 21.58 -29.46
CA ALA A 571 1.38 20.80 -30.32
C ALA A 571 1.97 21.60 -31.49
N TYR A 572 1.30 22.69 -31.92
CA TYR A 572 1.79 23.58 -33.00
C TYR A 572 2.80 24.62 -32.52
N ASN A 573 2.94 24.82 -31.21
CA ASN A 573 3.87 25.78 -30.64
C ASN A 573 5.30 25.24 -30.66
N LYS A 574 6.26 26.16 -30.60
CA LYS A 574 7.67 25.80 -30.42
C LYS A 574 7.93 25.53 -28.93
N HIS A 575 8.50 24.37 -28.64
CA HIS A 575 8.92 23.99 -27.29
C HIS A 575 10.43 23.74 -27.27
N SER A 576 11.08 24.19 -26.21
CA SER A 576 12.52 23.98 -26.01
C SER A 576 12.85 22.52 -25.71
N GLY A 577 12.01 21.86 -24.91
CA GLY A 577 12.16 20.50 -24.44
C GLY A 577 10.96 20.04 -23.60
N ARG A 578 11.16 19.00 -22.79
CA ARG A 578 10.09 18.33 -22.02
C ARG A 578 9.35 19.27 -21.08
N GLN A 579 10.09 20.09 -20.32
CA GLN A 579 9.50 21.02 -19.36
C GLN A 579 8.56 22.03 -20.02
N SER A 580 8.94 22.54 -21.20
CA SER A 580 8.10 23.50 -21.94
C SER A 580 6.76 22.90 -22.38
N VAL A 581 6.73 21.60 -22.72
CA VAL A 581 5.47 20.88 -23.02
C VAL A 581 4.64 20.67 -21.75
N TRP A 582 5.30 20.34 -20.64
CA TRP A 582 4.66 20.15 -19.34
C TRP A 582 3.93 21.42 -18.88
N ASP A 583 4.64 22.55 -18.84
CA ASP A 583 4.12 23.85 -18.39
C ASP A 583 2.98 24.35 -19.30
N SER A 584 3.00 23.98 -20.58
CA SER A 584 2.02 24.45 -21.57
C SER A 584 0.76 23.60 -21.63
N ALA A 585 0.84 22.29 -21.35
CA ALA A 585 -0.27 21.37 -21.60
C ALA A 585 -0.34 20.21 -20.60
N SER A 586 0.74 19.44 -20.43
CA SER A 586 0.68 18.16 -19.71
C SER A 586 0.27 18.33 -18.25
N GLN A 587 0.76 19.38 -17.57
CA GLN A 587 0.44 19.60 -16.16
C GLN A 587 -1.06 19.79 -15.92
N TYR A 588 -1.76 20.46 -16.84
CA TYR A 588 -3.20 20.75 -16.70
C TYR A 588 -4.02 19.47 -16.86
N SER A 589 -3.70 18.65 -17.86
CA SER A 589 -4.38 17.36 -18.05
C SER A 589 -4.04 16.37 -16.93
N ALA A 590 -2.79 16.34 -16.48
CA ALA A 590 -2.34 15.52 -15.36
C ALA A 590 -3.06 15.90 -14.06
N ASP A 591 -3.11 17.20 -13.73
CA ASP A 591 -3.81 17.71 -12.54
C ASP A 591 -5.31 17.39 -12.60
N MET A 592 -5.97 17.66 -13.73
CA MET A 592 -7.40 17.35 -13.91
C MET A 592 -7.70 15.86 -13.77
N LEU A 593 -6.92 14.98 -14.40
CA LEU A 593 -7.14 13.53 -14.33
C LEU A 593 -6.91 12.98 -12.92
N ASN A 594 -5.95 13.54 -12.19
CA ASN A 594 -5.69 13.20 -10.79
C ASN A 594 -6.78 13.72 -9.86
N ASP A 595 -7.22 14.97 -10.03
CA ASP A 595 -8.32 15.56 -9.27
C ASP A 595 -9.62 14.76 -9.43
N PHE A 596 -9.90 14.27 -10.64
CA PHE A 596 -11.08 13.48 -10.93
C PHE A 596 -10.96 12.01 -10.50
N GLU A 597 -9.76 11.56 -10.10
CA GLU A 597 -9.47 10.19 -9.64
C GLU A 597 -9.87 9.09 -10.65
N LEU A 598 -9.85 9.40 -11.96
CA LEU A 598 -10.32 8.46 -13.00
C LEU A 598 -9.39 7.26 -13.20
N TYR A 599 -8.14 7.41 -12.79
CA TYR A 599 -7.05 6.45 -12.97
C TYR A 599 -6.37 6.10 -11.63
N ASP A 600 -7.03 6.40 -10.51
CA ASP A 600 -6.52 6.05 -9.19
C ASP A 600 -6.31 4.53 -9.08
N LEU A 601 -5.08 4.12 -8.75
CA LEU A 601 -4.69 2.71 -8.75
C LEU A 601 -5.37 1.91 -7.64
N GLU A 602 -5.80 2.59 -6.57
CA GLU A 602 -6.52 1.97 -5.45
C GLU A 602 -8.05 1.87 -5.72
N SER A 603 -8.55 2.57 -6.74
CA SER A 603 -9.96 2.53 -7.11
C SER A 603 -10.30 1.27 -7.91
N SER A 604 -11.30 0.52 -7.44
CA SER A 604 -11.88 -0.62 -8.16
C SER A 604 -12.61 -0.23 -9.45
N TYR A 605 -12.88 1.06 -9.66
CA TYR A 605 -13.57 1.58 -10.85
C TYR A 605 -12.66 2.39 -11.76
N LYS A 606 -11.34 2.33 -11.59
CA LYS A 606 -10.41 3.07 -12.45
C LYS A 606 -10.55 2.66 -13.92
N ALA A 607 -10.30 3.61 -14.82
CA ALA A 607 -10.15 3.31 -16.23
C ALA A 607 -8.83 2.56 -16.51
N ASP A 608 -8.80 1.78 -17.58
CA ASP A 608 -7.67 0.90 -17.93
C ASP A 608 -6.65 1.56 -18.84
N PHE A 609 -7.10 2.52 -19.67
CA PHE A 609 -6.23 3.23 -20.60
C PHE A 609 -6.69 4.68 -20.84
N LEU A 610 -5.79 5.51 -21.34
CA LEU A 610 -6.08 6.83 -21.89
C LEU A 610 -6.27 6.73 -23.40
N VAL A 611 -7.14 7.57 -23.97
CA VAL A 611 -7.36 7.65 -25.41
C VAL A 611 -7.02 9.05 -25.89
N TYR A 612 -6.01 9.19 -26.75
CA TYR A 612 -5.72 10.47 -27.38
C TYR A 612 -6.28 10.55 -28.80
N THR A 613 -6.95 11.66 -29.09
CA THR A 613 -7.50 11.94 -30.42
C THR A 613 -6.82 13.16 -31.03
N LYS A 614 -6.88 13.27 -32.36
CA LYS A 614 -6.43 14.46 -33.10
C LYS A 614 -7.54 14.89 -34.07
N SER A 615 -8.00 16.13 -33.94
CA SER A 615 -9.01 16.67 -34.87
C SER A 615 -8.50 16.77 -36.30
N SER A 616 -9.29 16.27 -37.25
CA SER A 616 -9.05 16.42 -38.69
C SER A 616 -9.31 17.84 -39.21
N GLU A 617 -9.96 18.70 -38.41
CA GLU A 617 -10.20 20.11 -38.75
C GLU A 617 -8.96 20.98 -38.56
N THR A 618 -8.03 20.53 -37.71
CA THR A 618 -6.74 21.20 -37.49
C THR A 618 -5.72 20.78 -38.57
N PRO A 619 -4.70 21.61 -38.88
CA PRO A 619 -3.66 21.25 -39.83
C PRO A 619 -2.92 19.95 -39.46
N ALA A 620 -2.34 19.27 -40.45
CA ALA A 620 -1.47 18.14 -40.17
C ALA A 620 -0.26 18.57 -39.32
N LEU A 621 0.09 17.77 -38.31
CA LEU A 621 1.30 18.00 -37.51
C LEU A 621 2.52 17.57 -38.33
N ASP A 622 3.58 18.37 -38.31
CA ASP A 622 4.89 17.96 -38.80
C ASP A 622 5.63 17.06 -37.78
N GLY A 623 6.88 16.69 -38.08
CA GLY A 623 7.65 15.80 -37.22
C GLY A 623 8.02 16.38 -35.85
N GLU A 624 8.22 17.69 -35.74
CA GLU A 624 8.50 18.37 -34.47
C GLU A 624 7.20 18.50 -33.66
N GLN A 625 6.10 18.85 -34.31
CA GLN A 625 4.80 18.97 -33.67
C GLN A 625 4.27 17.61 -33.17
N TRP A 626 4.50 16.52 -33.91
CA TRP A 626 4.23 15.17 -33.42
C TRP A 626 5.15 14.76 -32.27
N HIS A 627 6.39 15.25 -32.23
CA HIS A 627 7.25 15.02 -31.08
C HIS A 627 6.66 15.67 -29.83
N ASN A 628 6.18 16.91 -29.92
CA ASN A 628 5.50 17.61 -28.81
C ASN A 628 4.23 16.87 -28.39
N ALA A 629 3.43 16.41 -29.35
CA ALA A 629 2.21 15.64 -29.08
C ALA A 629 2.50 14.33 -28.34
N LEU A 630 3.49 13.56 -28.80
CA LEU A 630 3.87 12.30 -28.13
C LEU A 630 4.55 12.53 -26.78
N GLU A 631 5.28 13.64 -26.61
CA GLU A 631 5.84 14.03 -25.31
C GLU A 631 4.73 14.38 -24.32
N TYR A 632 3.70 15.13 -24.75
CA TYR A 632 2.50 15.38 -23.94
C TYR A 632 1.78 14.09 -23.54
N VAL A 633 1.55 13.19 -24.50
CA VAL A 633 0.97 11.86 -24.25
C VAL A 633 1.79 11.11 -23.22
N LYS A 634 3.12 11.08 -23.37
CA LYS A 634 4.02 10.39 -22.45
C LYS A 634 3.98 11.00 -21.05
N GLN A 635 4.07 12.32 -20.92
CA GLN A 635 4.12 12.99 -19.64
C GLN A 635 2.84 12.79 -18.83
N VAL A 636 1.67 12.90 -19.46
CA VAL A 636 0.39 12.65 -18.78
C VAL A 636 0.27 11.17 -18.39
N SER A 637 0.60 10.25 -19.30
CA SER A 637 0.52 8.81 -19.01
C SER A 637 1.54 8.30 -18.00
N ASP A 638 2.75 8.88 -17.96
CA ASP A 638 3.74 8.59 -16.92
C ASP A 638 3.25 9.08 -15.54
N TYR A 639 2.55 10.23 -15.49
CA TYR A 639 1.98 10.78 -14.27
C TYR A 639 0.86 9.88 -13.71
N VAL A 640 -0.15 9.56 -14.52
CA VAL A 640 -1.28 8.70 -14.11
C VAL A 640 -0.98 7.20 -14.23
N LYS A 641 0.27 6.83 -14.57
CA LYS A 641 0.77 5.44 -14.71
C LYS A 641 -0.10 4.53 -15.58
N THR A 642 -0.63 5.05 -16.69
CA THR A 642 -1.68 4.38 -17.48
C THR A 642 -1.31 4.27 -18.97
N PRO A 643 -1.51 3.11 -19.62
CA PRO A 643 -1.21 2.93 -21.04
C PRO A 643 -2.14 3.74 -21.96
N VAL A 644 -1.69 3.99 -23.20
CA VAL A 644 -2.37 4.90 -24.13
C VAL A 644 -2.81 4.21 -25.43
N MET A 645 -4.01 4.52 -25.87
CA MET A 645 -4.47 4.31 -27.24
C MET A 645 -4.50 5.66 -28.00
N LEU A 646 -3.99 5.70 -29.22
CA LEU A 646 -4.29 6.76 -30.17
C LEU A 646 -5.49 6.33 -31.00
N ALA A 647 -6.62 7.03 -30.91
CA ALA A 647 -7.84 6.70 -31.63
C ALA A 647 -8.38 7.89 -32.43
N ASP A 648 -9.20 7.60 -33.44
CA ASP A 648 -9.71 8.59 -34.39
C ASP A 648 -8.60 9.46 -35.01
N ILE A 649 -7.44 8.84 -35.27
CA ILE A 649 -6.28 9.54 -35.83
C ILE A 649 -6.50 9.77 -37.32
N PRO A 650 -6.46 11.02 -37.84
CA PRO A 650 -6.76 11.30 -39.24
C PRO A 650 -5.75 10.64 -40.19
N THR A 651 -6.21 9.67 -40.98
CA THR A 651 -5.37 8.90 -41.93
C THR A 651 -4.61 9.84 -42.86
N ALA A 652 -5.30 10.84 -43.41
CA ALA A 652 -4.73 11.79 -44.36
C ALA A 652 -3.62 12.67 -43.78
N GLN A 653 -3.56 12.83 -42.45
CA GLN A 653 -2.60 13.71 -41.78
C GLN A 653 -1.46 12.95 -41.09
N ALA A 654 -1.74 11.74 -40.58
CA ALA A 654 -0.84 11.06 -39.64
C ALA A 654 -0.27 9.73 -40.16
N ALA A 655 -0.90 9.11 -41.17
CA ALA A 655 -0.46 7.78 -41.63
C ALA A 655 0.99 7.78 -42.12
N GLN A 656 1.43 8.83 -42.82
CA GLN A 656 2.81 8.95 -43.27
C GLN A 656 3.80 9.13 -42.11
N TYR A 657 3.42 9.81 -41.02
CA TYR A 657 4.29 9.98 -39.86
C TYR A 657 4.52 8.64 -39.14
N PHE A 658 3.45 7.94 -38.78
CA PHE A 658 3.56 6.68 -38.04
C PHE A 658 4.09 5.54 -38.90
N MET A 659 3.59 5.40 -40.13
CA MET A 659 3.91 4.28 -41.01
C MET A 659 5.09 4.55 -41.96
N GLY A 660 5.62 5.77 -41.99
CA GLY A 660 6.74 6.18 -42.86
C GLY A 660 6.41 6.11 -44.35
N LYS A 661 7.32 6.58 -45.21
CA LYS A 661 7.33 6.14 -46.63
C LYS A 661 8.06 4.81 -46.79
N THR A 662 9.05 4.59 -45.93
CA THR A 662 9.82 3.35 -45.79
C THR A 662 9.68 2.81 -44.37
N THR A 663 10.08 1.56 -44.16
CA THR A 663 10.13 0.93 -42.83
C THR A 663 11.06 1.66 -41.86
N ALA A 664 12.19 2.21 -42.34
CA ALA A 664 13.13 3.01 -41.55
C ALA A 664 12.56 4.35 -41.05
N GLU A 665 11.58 4.93 -41.75
CA GLU A 665 10.97 6.21 -41.39
C GLU A 665 9.84 6.08 -40.35
N ARG A 666 9.40 4.86 -40.05
CA ARG A 666 8.27 4.58 -39.13
C ARG A 666 8.52 5.14 -37.73
N GLN A 667 7.49 5.72 -37.13
CA GLN A 667 7.52 6.27 -35.76
C GLN A 667 6.81 5.38 -34.73
N LEU A 668 6.57 4.11 -35.07
CA LEU A 668 5.87 3.14 -34.22
C LEU A 668 6.63 2.84 -32.91
N ARG A 669 7.96 2.70 -32.95
CA ARG A 669 8.78 2.52 -31.74
C ARG A 669 8.68 3.72 -30.81
N LYS A 670 8.69 4.94 -31.38
CA LYS A 670 8.55 6.19 -30.64
C LYS A 670 7.16 6.31 -29.99
N ALA A 671 6.11 5.89 -30.68
CA ALA A 671 4.78 5.80 -30.08
C ALA A 671 4.75 4.81 -28.89
N ALA A 672 5.31 3.61 -29.04
CA ALA A 672 5.38 2.64 -27.95
C ALA A 672 6.22 3.13 -26.75
N PHE A 673 7.31 3.87 -27.00
CA PHE A 673 8.08 4.56 -25.95
C PHE A 673 7.27 5.65 -25.23
N SER A 674 6.30 6.25 -25.93
CA SER A 674 5.36 7.24 -25.41
C SER A 674 4.10 6.59 -24.81
N ASN A 675 4.26 5.39 -24.26
CA ASN A 675 3.23 4.56 -23.62
C ASN A 675 2.05 4.14 -24.52
N VAL A 676 2.18 4.23 -25.85
CA VAL A 676 1.11 3.84 -26.78
C VAL A 676 1.11 2.33 -27.01
N PHE A 677 0.00 1.65 -26.71
CA PHE A 677 -0.21 0.23 -27.04
C PHE A 677 -1.00 0.01 -28.33
N ALA A 678 -1.76 1.02 -28.79
CA ALA A 678 -2.55 0.93 -30.02
C ALA A 678 -2.69 2.26 -30.77
N ILE A 679 -2.70 2.20 -32.12
CA ILE A 679 -2.96 3.31 -33.03
C ILE A 679 -4.10 2.92 -33.98
N LYS A 680 -5.22 3.64 -33.90
CA LYS A 680 -6.41 3.45 -34.74
C LYS A 680 -6.66 4.68 -35.60
N PHE A 681 -6.54 4.48 -36.91
CA PHE A 681 -6.81 5.48 -37.92
C PHE A 681 -8.32 5.61 -38.22
N ASP A 682 -8.76 6.80 -38.59
CA ASP A 682 -10.18 7.11 -38.84
C ASP A 682 -10.71 6.57 -40.18
N GLN A 683 -9.83 6.43 -41.17
CA GLN A 683 -10.21 6.08 -42.54
C GLN A 683 -9.29 5.02 -43.16
N ASN A 684 -9.83 4.29 -44.13
CA ASN A 684 -9.04 3.37 -44.94
C ASN A 684 -8.36 4.10 -46.09
N SER A 685 -7.17 3.65 -46.46
CA SER A 685 -6.56 3.92 -47.77
C SER A 685 -5.79 2.68 -48.21
N SER A 686 -5.69 2.44 -49.51
CA SER A 686 -4.94 1.28 -50.01
C SER A 686 -3.48 1.30 -49.57
N GLU A 687 -2.88 2.50 -49.49
CA GLU A 687 -1.52 2.68 -49.01
C GLU A 687 -1.39 2.33 -47.52
N LEU A 688 -2.31 2.80 -46.67
CA LEU A 688 -2.29 2.48 -45.25
C LEU A 688 -2.50 0.99 -45.02
N THR A 689 -3.47 0.36 -45.70
CA THR A 689 -3.73 -1.07 -45.58
C THR A 689 -2.49 -1.89 -45.93
N SER A 690 -1.82 -1.59 -47.06
CA SER A 690 -0.58 -2.29 -47.42
C SER A 690 0.54 -2.10 -46.41
N LYS A 691 0.68 -0.91 -45.80
CA LYS A 691 1.68 -0.67 -44.76
C LYS A 691 1.36 -1.40 -43.44
N ILE A 692 0.08 -1.51 -43.08
CA ILE A 692 -0.35 -2.30 -41.92
C ILE A 692 -0.10 -3.80 -42.16
N GLU A 693 -0.34 -4.30 -43.37
CA GLU A 693 -0.03 -5.68 -43.76
C GLU A 693 1.48 -5.95 -43.70
N GLU A 694 2.32 -5.04 -44.22
CA GLU A 694 3.78 -5.11 -44.10
C GLU A 694 4.24 -5.09 -42.64
N TYR A 695 3.60 -4.29 -41.79
CA TYR A 695 3.89 -4.23 -40.36
C TYR A 695 3.64 -5.55 -39.62
N GLN A 696 2.67 -6.37 -40.07
CA GLN A 696 2.43 -7.68 -39.45
C GLN A 696 3.63 -8.63 -39.55
N GLY A 697 4.58 -8.39 -40.46
CA GLY A 697 5.80 -9.18 -40.58
C GLY A 697 6.88 -8.86 -39.54
N ALA A 698 6.83 -7.68 -38.92
CA ALA A 698 7.82 -7.20 -37.95
C ALA A 698 7.17 -6.20 -36.99
N GLN A 699 6.41 -6.73 -36.03
CA GLN A 699 5.67 -5.94 -35.05
C GLN A 699 6.60 -5.41 -33.94
N VAL A 700 6.19 -4.30 -33.31
CA VAL A 700 6.93 -3.71 -32.17
C VAL A 700 6.44 -4.40 -30.90
N PRO A 701 7.29 -5.13 -30.17
CA PRO A 701 6.88 -5.77 -28.92
C PRO A 701 6.67 -4.71 -27.83
N LEU A 702 5.71 -4.94 -26.94
CA LEU A 702 5.35 -4.01 -25.86
C LEU A 702 5.79 -4.52 -24.49
N TYR A 703 5.72 -5.83 -24.26
CA TYR A 703 6.11 -6.51 -23.04
C TYR A 703 6.33 -8.00 -23.31
N TYR A 704 7.09 -8.65 -22.42
CA TYR A 704 7.32 -10.09 -22.48
C TYR A 704 6.04 -10.88 -22.13
N ALA A 705 5.63 -11.81 -23.00
CA ALA A 705 4.42 -12.63 -22.83
C ALA A 705 4.70 -14.14 -22.67
N GLY A 706 5.84 -14.49 -22.06
CA GLY A 706 6.13 -15.88 -21.65
C GLY A 706 5.63 -16.19 -20.22
N ASP A 707 5.68 -17.46 -19.85
CA ASP A 707 5.19 -18.03 -18.58
C ASP A 707 6.00 -17.66 -17.32
N GLY A 708 6.86 -16.64 -17.38
CA GLY A 708 7.80 -16.27 -16.32
C GLY A 708 9.03 -17.18 -16.34
N SER A 709 10.08 -16.81 -17.05
CA SER A 709 11.22 -15.99 -16.58
C SER A 709 12.44 -16.88 -16.32
N HIS A 710 13.58 -16.27 -16.10
CA HIS A 710 14.86 -16.89 -15.79
C HIS A 710 14.91 -17.55 -14.41
N GLU A 711 13.76 -17.82 -13.80
CA GLU A 711 13.55 -18.41 -12.48
C GLU A 711 13.85 -19.92 -12.40
N GLY A 712 14.66 -20.40 -13.34
CA GLY A 712 15.29 -21.71 -13.25
C GLY A 712 16.63 -21.64 -12.52
N PRO A 713 17.16 -22.80 -12.10
CA PRO A 713 18.55 -22.86 -11.63
C PRO A 713 19.50 -22.30 -12.71
N LEU A 714 20.50 -21.53 -12.27
CA LEU A 714 21.48 -20.91 -13.16
C LEU A 714 22.14 -21.94 -14.09
N THR A 715 22.45 -23.14 -13.59
CA THR A 715 23.00 -24.25 -14.36
C THR A 715 22.27 -25.56 -14.05
N ALA A 716 22.51 -26.60 -14.84
CA ALA A 716 22.04 -27.96 -14.51
C ALA A 716 22.77 -28.58 -13.29
N ILE A 717 23.86 -27.99 -12.79
CA ILE A 717 24.64 -28.52 -11.66
C ILE A 717 24.08 -27.94 -10.35
N GLU A 718 23.27 -28.73 -9.63
CA GLU A 718 22.61 -28.32 -8.39
C GLU A 718 23.60 -27.78 -7.34
N GLU A 719 24.74 -28.45 -7.17
CA GLU A 719 25.76 -28.06 -6.20
C GLU A 719 26.40 -26.70 -6.54
N LEU A 720 26.59 -26.39 -7.82
CA LEU A 720 27.09 -25.07 -8.25
C LEU A 720 26.09 -23.98 -7.86
N ASN A 721 24.81 -24.18 -8.17
CA ASN A 721 23.74 -23.22 -7.85
C ASN A 721 23.66 -22.99 -6.34
N ARG A 722 23.69 -24.06 -5.54
CA ARG A 722 23.69 -23.99 -4.07
C ARG A 722 24.88 -23.20 -3.53
N GLN A 723 26.08 -23.42 -4.08
CA GLN A 723 27.29 -22.70 -3.66
C GLN A 723 27.26 -21.23 -4.05
N LEU A 724 26.69 -20.87 -5.21
CA LEU A 724 26.57 -19.48 -5.64
C LEU A 724 25.52 -18.74 -4.81
N ILE A 725 24.37 -19.35 -4.52
CA ILE A 725 23.35 -18.77 -3.62
C ILE A 725 23.94 -18.56 -2.22
N ALA A 726 24.65 -19.55 -1.68
CA ALA A 726 25.28 -19.45 -0.35
C ALA A 726 26.41 -18.41 -0.26
N ALA A 727 26.94 -17.94 -1.40
CA ALA A 727 28.00 -16.92 -1.43
C ALA A 727 27.48 -15.49 -1.24
N GLU A 728 26.16 -15.26 -1.21
CA GLU A 728 25.56 -13.93 -1.22
C GLU A 728 26.13 -12.98 -0.15
N ASP A 729 26.08 -13.38 1.13
CA ASP A 729 26.56 -12.54 2.23
C ASP A 729 28.04 -12.16 2.07
N VAL A 730 28.87 -13.15 1.73
CA VAL A 730 30.31 -12.96 1.56
C VAL A 730 30.60 -12.06 0.36
N MET A 731 29.88 -12.24 -0.76
CA MET A 731 30.07 -11.42 -1.96
C MET A 731 29.61 -9.98 -1.71
N ASN A 732 28.44 -9.77 -1.12
CA ASN A 732 27.92 -8.43 -0.82
C ASN A 732 28.77 -7.67 0.22
N ASN A 733 29.31 -8.36 1.22
CA ASN A 733 30.01 -7.71 2.34
C ASN A 733 31.54 -7.75 2.24
N GLN A 734 32.11 -8.48 1.27
CA GLN A 734 33.58 -8.56 1.11
C GLN A 734 34.05 -8.29 -0.31
N ALA A 735 33.32 -8.71 -1.36
CA ALA A 735 33.71 -8.43 -2.74
C ALA A 735 33.15 -7.09 -3.22
N PHE A 736 31.85 -6.85 -3.05
CA PHE A 736 31.16 -5.69 -3.61
C PHE A 736 31.25 -4.48 -2.69
N LEU A 737 32.47 -4.00 -2.52
CA LEU A 737 32.80 -2.86 -1.67
C LEU A 737 33.17 -1.64 -2.50
N PHE A 738 32.84 -0.47 -1.98
CA PHE A 738 33.27 0.82 -2.54
C PHE A 738 34.03 1.65 -1.52
N GLU A 739 34.90 2.53 -2.04
CA GLU A 739 35.71 3.43 -1.21
C GLU A 739 34.94 4.72 -0.92
N THR A 740 34.71 4.99 0.36
CA THR A 740 34.13 6.25 0.83
C THR A 740 35.16 7.39 0.81
N PRO A 741 34.72 8.66 0.91
CA PRO A 741 35.65 9.80 0.97
C PRO A 741 36.60 9.80 2.17
N GLN A 742 36.30 8.99 3.19
CA GLN A 742 37.14 8.78 4.37
C GLN A 742 38.09 7.58 4.20
N SER A 743 38.23 7.05 2.99
CA SER A 743 39.00 5.85 2.65
C SER A 743 38.57 4.59 3.43
N GLN A 744 37.27 4.51 3.78
CA GLN A 744 36.66 3.30 4.31
C GLN A 744 36.05 2.50 3.18
N TRP A 745 36.17 1.16 3.26
CA TRP A 745 35.51 0.24 2.33
C TRP A 745 34.21 -0.27 2.94
N ILE A 746 33.09 0.00 2.30
CA ILE A 746 31.75 -0.42 2.75
C ILE A 746 30.96 -1.07 1.61
N PRO A 747 29.91 -1.88 1.91
CA PRO A 747 29.11 -2.56 0.89
C PRO A 747 28.48 -1.60 -0.13
N SER A 748 28.52 -1.95 -1.41
CA SER A 748 27.88 -1.20 -2.48
C SER A 748 26.37 -1.12 -2.28
N THR A 749 25.80 0.05 -2.55
CA THR A 749 24.35 0.25 -2.59
C THR A 749 23.77 0.01 -3.99
N VAL A 750 24.62 0.05 -5.02
CA VAL A 750 24.23 -0.12 -6.43
C VAL A 750 24.33 -1.58 -6.89
N TYR A 751 25.37 -2.30 -6.47
CA TYR A 751 25.68 -3.64 -6.96
C TYR A 751 25.44 -4.69 -5.89
N LYS A 752 24.52 -5.63 -6.19
CA LYS A 752 24.14 -6.75 -5.31
C LYS A 752 24.38 -8.09 -6.00
N TRP A 753 24.70 -9.10 -5.20
CA TRP A 753 24.96 -10.46 -5.67
C TRP A 753 23.75 -11.12 -6.32
N GLN A 754 22.55 -10.91 -5.76
CA GLN A 754 21.33 -11.46 -6.34
C GLN A 754 21.07 -10.90 -7.75
N ASP A 755 21.10 -9.56 -7.91
CA ASP A 755 20.99 -8.90 -9.23
C ASP A 755 22.03 -9.45 -10.24
N PHE A 756 23.24 -9.79 -9.78
CA PHE A 756 24.26 -10.39 -10.63
C PHE A 756 23.89 -11.81 -11.05
N LEU A 757 23.41 -12.66 -10.12
CA LEU A 757 22.99 -14.02 -10.44
C LEU A 757 21.79 -14.04 -11.40
N ASP A 758 20.85 -13.11 -11.25
CA ASP A 758 19.70 -12.99 -12.14
C ASP A 758 20.16 -12.61 -13.57
N GLY A 759 21.05 -11.64 -13.68
CA GLY A 759 21.64 -11.23 -14.96
C GLY A 759 22.51 -12.33 -15.58
N LEU A 760 23.27 -13.06 -14.76
CA LEU A 760 24.07 -14.19 -15.21
C LEU A 760 23.17 -15.35 -15.68
N SER A 761 22.05 -15.60 -15.01
CA SER A 761 21.05 -16.59 -15.43
C SER A 761 20.47 -16.22 -16.79
N ALA A 762 20.11 -14.96 -17.00
CA ALA A 762 19.64 -14.49 -18.30
C ALA A 762 20.68 -14.71 -19.40
N MET A 763 21.93 -14.35 -19.15
CA MET A 763 23.00 -14.45 -20.13
C MET A 763 23.51 -15.87 -20.37
N HIS A 764 23.39 -16.78 -19.40
CA HIS A 764 23.76 -18.19 -19.56
C HIS A 764 22.63 -19.00 -20.21
N ASN A 765 21.41 -18.89 -19.70
CA ASN A 765 20.30 -19.74 -20.11
C ASN A 765 19.69 -19.31 -21.45
N ILE A 766 19.59 -18.00 -21.70
CA ILE A 766 19.04 -17.44 -22.94
C ILE A 766 20.16 -16.91 -23.83
N GLY A 767 20.98 -16.01 -23.28
CA GLY A 767 22.02 -15.32 -24.05
C GLY A 767 21.48 -14.19 -24.93
N VAL A 768 22.38 -13.55 -25.68
CA VAL A 768 22.10 -12.39 -26.54
C VAL A 768 22.85 -12.54 -27.84
N ALA A 769 22.18 -12.32 -28.98
CA ALA A 769 22.76 -12.52 -30.32
C ALA A 769 23.35 -13.94 -30.51
N GLY A 770 22.68 -14.96 -29.97
CA GLY A 770 23.17 -16.34 -29.99
C GLY A 770 24.37 -16.64 -29.07
N ASN A 771 24.95 -15.62 -28.41
CA ASN A 771 26.06 -15.76 -27.49
C ASN A 771 25.55 -15.97 -26.06
N LYS A 772 26.06 -16.99 -25.40
CA LYS A 772 25.74 -17.33 -24.01
C LYS A 772 26.96 -17.19 -23.13
N PHE A 773 26.77 -16.79 -21.88
CA PHE A 773 27.87 -16.77 -20.92
C PHE A 773 28.29 -18.20 -20.61
N TRP A 774 29.50 -18.58 -21.01
CA TRP A 774 29.98 -19.95 -20.85
C TRP A 774 30.33 -20.27 -19.40
N LEU A 775 29.67 -21.26 -18.82
CA LEU A 775 29.92 -21.78 -17.46
C LEU A 775 30.27 -23.28 -17.43
N ILE A 776 29.84 -24.05 -18.43
CA ILE A 776 29.88 -25.53 -18.41
C ILE A 776 30.56 -26.06 -19.69
N ASP A 777 31.50 -26.98 -19.51
CA ASP A 777 32.00 -27.89 -20.54
C ASP A 777 31.24 -29.22 -20.46
N GLU A 778 30.54 -29.58 -21.52
CA GLU A 778 29.81 -30.86 -21.61
C GLU A 778 30.72 -32.09 -21.49
N ASN A 779 32.03 -31.93 -21.71
CA ASN A 779 33.01 -33.02 -21.66
C ASN A 779 33.74 -33.14 -20.31
N ALA A 780 33.49 -32.22 -19.37
CA ALA A 780 34.09 -32.24 -18.04
C ALA A 780 33.13 -32.80 -16.99
N ASP A 781 33.69 -33.36 -15.91
CA ASP A 781 32.89 -33.75 -14.74
C ASP A 781 32.36 -32.52 -13.97
N GLU A 782 31.37 -32.75 -13.10
CA GLU A 782 30.72 -31.67 -12.33
C GLU A 782 31.70 -30.90 -11.44
N GLU A 783 32.69 -31.58 -10.82
CA GLU A 783 33.66 -30.92 -9.93
C GLU A 783 34.55 -29.94 -10.72
N THR A 784 34.96 -30.34 -11.92
CA THR A 784 35.74 -29.52 -12.84
C THR A 784 34.91 -28.37 -13.39
N ASN A 785 33.65 -28.63 -13.77
CA ASN A 785 32.72 -27.59 -14.24
C ASN A 785 32.41 -26.54 -13.17
N ILE A 786 32.26 -26.93 -11.90
CA ILE A 786 32.13 -25.99 -10.79
C ILE A 786 33.34 -25.04 -10.73
N LYS A 787 34.55 -25.54 -10.94
CA LYS A 787 35.77 -24.71 -10.96
C LYS A 787 35.79 -23.79 -12.19
N TYR A 788 35.48 -24.30 -13.39
CA TYR A 788 35.40 -23.48 -14.60
C TYR A 788 34.40 -22.33 -14.45
N ALA A 789 33.19 -22.61 -13.97
CA ALA A 789 32.16 -21.60 -13.75
C ALA A 789 32.62 -20.51 -12.77
N LYS A 790 33.19 -20.90 -11.62
CA LYS A 790 33.68 -19.94 -10.62
C LYS A 790 34.86 -19.11 -11.12
N VAL A 791 35.77 -19.68 -11.91
CA VAL A 791 36.86 -18.92 -12.54
C VAL A 791 36.31 -17.93 -13.57
N ALA A 792 35.34 -18.33 -14.40
CA ALA A 792 34.71 -17.43 -15.36
C ALA A 792 34.01 -16.24 -14.66
N ILE A 793 33.26 -16.53 -13.59
CA ILE A 793 32.60 -15.52 -12.75
C ILE A 793 33.64 -14.60 -12.11
N ALA A 794 34.70 -15.15 -11.52
CA ALA A 794 35.75 -14.37 -10.89
C ALA A 794 36.48 -13.44 -11.87
N ALA A 795 36.74 -13.90 -13.10
CA ALA A 795 37.41 -13.09 -14.12
C ALA A 795 36.58 -11.86 -14.49
N PHE A 796 35.26 -12.03 -14.68
CA PHE A 796 34.32 -10.95 -14.94
C PHE A 796 34.20 -9.96 -13.77
N LEU A 797 34.02 -10.50 -12.56
CA LEU A 797 33.86 -9.68 -11.36
C LEU A 797 35.12 -8.90 -11.01
N ALA A 798 36.31 -9.45 -11.27
CA ALA A 798 37.57 -8.75 -11.05
C ALA A 798 37.67 -7.43 -11.84
N GLN A 799 37.19 -7.44 -13.09
CA GLN A 799 37.14 -6.23 -13.90
C GLN A 799 36.06 -5.28 -13.38
N SER A 800 34.86 -5.80 -13.15
CA SER A 800 33.70 -5.06 -12.60
C SER A 800 34.04 -4.31 -11.31
N MET A 801 34.76 -4.97 -10.40
CA MET A 801 35.22 -4.40 -9.14
C MET A 801 36.14 -3.19 -9.33
N GLN A 802 36.99 -3.23 -10.36
CA GLN A 802 37.91 -2.14 -10.67
C GLN A 802 37.25 -1.01 -11.49
N GLU A 803 36.29 -1.31 -12.36
CA GLU A 803 35.65 -0.30 -13.22
C GLU A 803 34.61 0.54 -12.47
N THR A 804 33.70 -0.10 -11.72
CA THR A 804 32.45 0.57 -11.29
C THR A 804 32.10 0.36 -9.82
N ILE A 805 32.23 -0.88 -9.32
CA ILE A 805 31.78 -1.23 -7.96
C ILE A 805 32.58 -0.42 -6.93
N ARG A 806 33.89 -0.26 -7.11
CA ARG A 806 34.73 0.53 -6.19
C ARG A 806 34.31 2.00 -6.05
N TYR A 807 33.56 2.54 -7.02
CA TYR A 807 33.06 3.91 -7.03
C TYR A 807 31.58 4.02 -6.66
N ASN A 808 30.91 2.88 -6.42
CA ASN A 808 29.46 2.81 -6.20
C ASN A 808 28.65 3.52 -7.30
N ALA A 809 29.11 3.42 -8.55
CA ALA A 809 28.54 4.15 -9.68
C ALA A 809 28.21 3.19 -10.83
N CYS A 810 26.98 3.26 -11.31
CA CYS A 810 26.53 2.59 -12.54
C CYS A 810 26.77 3.46 -13.78
N ASP A 811 26.66 4.78 -13.64
CA ASP A 811 26.99 5.77 -14.65
C ASP A 811 28.47 6.14 -14.60
N GLU A 812 29.02 6.48 -15.75
CA GLU A 812 30.37 6.99 -15.86
C GLU A 812 30.56 8.31 -15.09
N ASN A 813 31.67 8.41 -14.37
CA ASN A 813 32.09 9.66 -13.76
C ASN A 813 32.77 10.57 -14.78
N ASN A 814 32.69 11.88 -14.56
CA ASN A 814 33.47 12.84 -15.33
C ASN A 814 34.95 12.81 -14.90
N TRP A 815 35.80 12.18 -15.70
CA TRP A 815 37.25 12.09 -15.52
C TRP A 815 38.02 13.07 -16.41
N SER A 816 37.31 13.90 -17.19
CA SER A 816 37.92 14.76 -18.19
C SER A 816 38.67 15.92 -17.55
N GLU A 817 39.98 15.98 -17.75
CA GLU A 817 40.85 17.01 -17.21
C GLU A 817 41.76 17.59 -18.29
N SER A 818 42.16 18.85 -18.13
CA SER A 818 43.04 19.56 -19.05
C SER A 818 44.40 18.86 -19.24
N ARG A 819 44.92 18.20 -18.20
CA ARG A 819 46.15 17.40 -18.28
C ARG A 819 46.06 16.21 -19.24
N TRP A 820 44.85 15.76 -19.58
CA TRP A 820 44.58 14.66 -20.51
C TRP A 820 43.97 15.14 -21.85
N GLY A 821 44.00 16.45 -22.12
CA GLY A 821 43.61 17.02 -23.40
C GLY A 821 42.18 17.57 -23.48
N ALA A 822 41.44 17.62 -22.37
CA ALA A 822 40.16 18.33 -22.32
C ALA A 822 40.34 19.86 -22.39
N PRO A 823 39.37 20.63 -22.90
CA PRO A 823 39.47 22.10 -22.98
C PRO A 823 39.54 22.79 -21.61
N THR A 824 39.03 22.14 -20.57
CA THR A 824 39.07 22.57 -19.17
C THR A 824 38.97 21.34 -18.26
N ASP A 825 39.07 21.53 -16.95
CA ASP A 825 38.81 20.45 -15.99
C ASP A 825 37.30 20.28 -15.79
N TYR A 826 36.84 19.03 -15.88
CA TYR A 826 35.45 18.58 -15.77
C TYR A 826 34.47 19.34 -16.67
N PRO A 827 34.71 19.42 -18.00
CA PRO A 827 33.74 19.99 -18.94
C PRO A 827 32.43 19.20 -18.86
N MET A 828 31.29 19.89 -18.94
CA MET A 828 29.97 19.24 -18.98
C MET A 828 29.80 18.37 -20.24
N ALA A 829 30.49 18.71 -21.34
CA ALA A 829 30.53 17.92 -22.58
C ALA A 829 31.17 16.53 -22.43
N ALA A 830 31.71 16.18 -21.25
CA ALA A 830 32.18 14.83 -20.94
C ALA A 830 31.10 13.74 -21.14
N SER A 831 29.80 14.09 -21.11
CA SER A 831 28.71 13.17 -21.48
C SER A 831 28.81 12.68 -22.93
N CYS A 832 29.38 13.48 -23.82
CA CYS A 832 29.57 13.15 -25.23
C CYS A 832 30.77 12.22 -25.47
N GLY A 833 31.69 12.15 -24.52
CA GLY A 833 32.96 11.45 -24.66
C GLY A 833 34.04 12.00 -23.73
N GLN A 834 34.97 11.12 -23.33
CA GLN A 834 36.06 11.47 -22.41
C GLN A 834 37.40 10.89 -22.91
N LEU A 835 38.53 11.47 -22.49
CA LEU A 835 39.87 10.99 -22.83
C LEU A 835 40.12 10.85 -24.36
N GLY A 836 39.59 11.80 -25.14
CA GLY A 836 39.71 11.82 -26.60
C GLY A 836 38.69 10.94 -27.34
N GLN A 837 37.82 10.23 -26.62
CA GLN A 837 36.73 9.46 -27.19
C GLN A 837 35.52 10.34 -27.53
N ARG A 838 34.68 9.90 -28.48
CA ARG A 838 33.42 10.54 -28.86
C ARG A 838 32.33 9.49 -29.00
N TYR A 839 31.57 9.28 -27.94
CA TYR A 839 30.61 8.18 -27.82
C TYR A 839 29.45 8.29 -28.82
N ALA A 840 29.05 9.51 -29.17
CA ALA A 840 28.06 9.74 -30.20
C ALA A 840 28.55 9.33 -31.61
N ASP A 841 29.85 9.28 -31.85
CA ASP A 841 30.42 8.84 -33.12
C ASP A 841 30.64 7.31 -33.16
N TYR A 842 30.43 6.61 -32.05
CA TYR A 842 30.55 5.16 -32.00
C TYR A 842 29.43 4.54 -32.82
N GLY A 843 29.80 3.61 -33.70
CA GLY A 843 28.85 3.04 -34.64
C GLY A 843 28.69 3.82 -35.93
N VAL A 844 29.62 4.71 -36.29
CA VAL A 844 29.72 5.29 -37.63
C VAL A 844 30.84 4.60 -38.40
N ASN A 845 30.55 4.12 -39.61
CA ASN A 845 31.59 3.57 -40.48
C ASN A 845 32.52 4.71 -40.95
N PRO A 846 33.83 4.61 -40.70
CA PRO A 846 34.77 5.70 -41.02
C PRO A 846 35.01 5.88 -42.53
N ILE A 847 34.67 4.89 -43.36
CA ILE A 847 34.82 4.92 -44.82
C ILE A 847 33.56 5.46 -45.48
N SER A 848 32.39 4.93 -45.14
CA SER A 848 31.12 5.33 -45.77
C SER A 848 30.49 6.56 -45.12
N GLY A 849 30.82 6.85 -43.85
CA GLY A 849 30.20 7.89 -43.04
C GLY A 849 28.77 7.56 -42.60
N LEU A 850 28.30 6.33 -42.85
CA LEU A 850 26.96 5.88 -42.48
C LEU A 850 26.98 5.23 -41.09
N ASP A 851 25.85 5.33 -40.39
CA ASP A 851 25.64 4.58 -39.15
C ASP A 851 25.60 3.06 -39.45
N HIS A 852 26.27 2.27 -38.61
CA HIS A 852 26.11 0.83 -38.56
C HIS A 852 24.64 0.48 -38.27
N ALA A 853 24.17 -0.66 -38.79
CA ALA A 853 22.77 -1.06 -38.71
C ALA A 853 22.22 -1.15 -37.27
N TYR A 854 23.07 -1.48 -36.30
CA TYR A 854 22.73 -1.57 -34.87
C TYR A 854 22.99 -0.29 -34.09
N SER A 855 23.38 0.82 -34.73
CA SER A 855 23.60 2.08 -34.05
C SER A 855 22.27 2.72 -33.67
N CYS A 856 22.10 3.02 -32.37
CA CYS A 856 20.97 3.84 -31.96
C CYS A 856 20.91 5.13 -32.79
N PRO A 857 19.72 5.57 -33.22
CA PRO A 857 19.55 6.85 -33.87
C PRO A 857 20.02 7.97 -32.92
N ARG A 858 20.66 9.00 -33.46
CA ARG A 858 20.93 10.21 -32.68
C ARG A 858 19.61 10.86 -32.27
N ASN A 859 19.56 11.35 -31.04
CA ASN A 859 18.40 12.04 -30.50
C ASN A 859 18.83 13.36 -29.87
N ASP A 860 18.77 14.42 -30.69
CA ASP A 860 19.10 15.78 -30.28
C ASP A 860 18.05 16.38 -29.32
N LYS A 861 16.92 15.69 -29.14
CA LYS A 861 15.86 16.05 -28.19
C LYS A 861 15.94 15.24 -26.88
N MET A 862 17.01 14.46 -26.68
CA MET A 862 17.16 13.65 -25.48
C MET A 862 17.50 14.52 -24.27
N GLU A 863 16.71 14.36 -23.22
CA GLU A 863 16.96 14.93 -21.89
C GLU A 863 17.12 13.78 -20.90
N VAL A 864 18.34 13.61 -20.38
CA VAL A 864 18.69 12.55 -19.44
C VAL A 864 19.87 12.97 -18.57
N SER A 865 19.82 12.62 -17.29
CA SER A 865 20.90 12.81 -16.32
C SER A 865 21.40 11.45 -15.82
N ALA A 866 22.68 11.36 -15.50
CA ALA A 866 23.22 10.22 -14.77
C ALA A 866 22.59 10.16 -13.37
N LEU A 867 22.29 8.94 -12.90
CA LEU A 867 21.68 8.73 -11.58
C LEU A 867 22.73 8.52 -10.51
N THR A 868 23.84 7.91 -10.88
CA THR A 868 24.93 7.60 -9.98
C THR A 868 26.18 8.37 -10.39
N HIS A 869 27.08 8.59 -9.44
CA HIS A 869 28.36 9.22 -9.66
C HIS A 869 29.23 8.98 -8.42
N ALA A 870 30.52 9.32 -8.50
CA ALA A 870 31.44 9.15 -7.42
C ALA A 870 31.26 10.19 -6.31
N GLN A 871 31.57 9.81 -5.07
CA GLN A 871 31.15 10.56 -3.90
C GLN A 871 32.30 11.27 -3.14
N TRP A 872 33.50 11.35 -3.71
CA TRP A 872 34.64 12.00 -3.06
C TRP A 872 34.42 13.51 -2.84
N TYR A 873 35.24 14.13 -1.99
CA TYR A 873 35.10 15.55 -1.68
C TYR A 873 35.27 16.43 -2.93
N GLY A 874 34.20 17.13 -3.33
CA GLY A 874 34.18 17.95 -4.55
C GLY A 874 34.08 17.13 -5.83
N ALA A 875 33.56 15.90 -5.77
CA ALA A 875 33.34 15.06 -6.93
C ALA A 875 32.52 15.78 -8.01
N PRO A 876 32.85 15.57 -9.30
CA PRO A 876 32.06 16.07 -10.41
C PRO A 876 30.60 15.67 -10.30
N ALA A 877 29.72 16.58 -10.71
CA ALA A 877 28.30 16.27 -10.82
C ALA A 877 28.05 15.11 -11.79
N PRO A 878 26.92 14.39 -11.62
CA PRO A 878 26.43 13.46 -12.62
C PRO A 878 26.41 14.11 -14.01
N VAL A 879 26.91 13.39 -15.02
CA VAL A 879 26.88 13.85 -16.42
C VAL A 879 25.43 13.90 -16.94
N PHE A 880 25.18 14.72 -17.97
CA PHE A 880 23.83 14.86 -18.54
C PHE A 880 23.88 15.16 -20.04
N ALA A 881 22.74 14.94 -20.70
CA ALA A 881 22.46 15.41 -22.05
C ALA A 881 21.17 16.24 -22.03
N ALA A 882 21.17 17.32 -22.79
CA ALA A 882 20.02 18.20 -22.97
C ALA A 882 20.08 18.88 -24.35
N PRO A 883 18.94 19.24 -24.95
CA PRO A 883 18.91 20.04 -26.17
C PRO A 883 19.53 21.42 -25.93
N ASP A 884 20.25 21.95 -26.91
CA ASP A 884 20.82 23.31 -26.82
C ASP A 884 19.71 24.36 -26.63
N ALA A 885 18.53 24.13 -27.22
CA ALA A 885 17.37 25.01 -27.07
C ALA A 885 16.88 25.11 -25.62
N VAL A 886 16.96 24.03 -24.83
CA VAL A 886 16.61 24.03 -23.39
C VAL A 886 17.63 24.86 -22.62
N LEU A 887 18.92 24.61 -22.84
CA LEU A 887 19.98 25.33 -22.14
C LEU A 887 20.02 26.81 -22.53
N GLU A 888 19.73 27.15 -23.79
CA GLU A 888 19.65 28.53 -24.27
C GLU A 888 18.48 29.29 -23.65
N GLU A 889 17.28 28.69 -23.60
CA GLU A 889 16.10 29.29 -22.97
C GLU A 889 16.35 29.59 -21.48
N ARG A 890 17.13 28.74 -20.81
CA ARG A 890 17.53 28.89 -19.41
C ARG A 890 18.73 29.83 -19.20
N GLY A 891 19.32 30.37 -20.27
CA GLY A 891 20.48 31.26 -20.20
C GLY A 891 21.79 30.57 -19.78
N LEU A 892 21.88 29.25 -19.98
CA LEU A 892 22.98 28.41 -19.52
C LEU A 892 24.09 28.21 -20.59
N LEU A 893 23.91 28.74 -21.79
CA LEU A 893 24.91 28.70 -22.85
C LEU A 893 25.67 30.03 -22.98
N VAL A 894 26.99 29.95 -23.12
CA VAL A 894 27.86 31.09 -23.44
C VAL A 894 28.58 30.78 -24.75
N ASN A 895 28.39 31.62 -25.77
CA ASN A 895 28.87 31.40 -27.14
C ASN A 895 28.41 30.05 -27.75
N GLY A 896 27.22 29.59 -27.37
CA GLY A 896 26.65 28.33 -27.86
C GLY A 896 27.16 27.07 -27.15
N PHE A 897 27.91 27.20 -26.06
CA PHE A 897 28.47 26.06 -25.33
C PHE A 897 28.10 26.06 -23.86
N ALA A 898 28.00 24.86 -23.31
CA ALA A 898 27.91 24.64 -21.87
C ALA A 898 29.24 24.97 -21.19
N GLY A 899 29.21 25.07 -19.87
CA GLY A 899 30.39 25.37 -19.07
C GLY A 899 31.04 24.12 -18.47
N ARG A 900 31.41 24.16 -17.20
CA ARG A 900 32.14 23.06 -16.52
C ARG A 900 31.70 22.89 -15.08
N TRP A 901 32.07 21.76 -14.49
CA TRP A 901 32.07 21.61 -13.05
C TRP A 901 33.35 22.20 -12.44
N THR A 902 33.22 22.93 -11.34
CA THR A 902 34.37 23.26 -10.49
C THR A 902 34.23 22.54 -9.16
N ASN A 903 35.33 22.00 -8.63
CA ASN A 903 35.39 21.44 -7.28
C ASN A 903 35.66 22.51 -6.20
N ASN A 904 35.72 23.78 -6.57
CA ASN A 904 35.91 24.89 -5.65
C ASN A 904 34.65 25.12 -4.78
N GLY A 905 34.86 25.81 -3.65
CA GLY A 905 33.77 26.16 -2.74
C GLY A 905 33.54 25.13 -1.64
N HIS A 906 32.56 25.39 -0.79
CA HIS A 906 32.13 24.52 0.29
C HIS A 906 30.64 24.67 0.50
N CYS A 907 29.93 23.55 0.64
CA CYS A 907 28.52 23.54 0.97
C CYS A 907 28.37 23.58 2.48
N ASN A 908 27.71 24.63 3.00
CA ASN A 908 27.49 24.80 4.44
C ASN A 908 26.60 23.68 5.01
N GLU A 909 25.70 23.18 4.18
CA GLU A 909 24.81 22.06 4.48
C GLU A 909 25.05 20.97 3.44
N VAL A 910 25.12 19.72 3.90
CA VAL A 910 25.30 18.56 3.03
C VAL A 910 23.91 17.98 2.76
N PRO A 911 23.43 17.95 1.51
CA PRO A 911 22.08 17.50 1.19
C PRO A 911 21.93 16.01 1.48
N GLU A 912 20.92 15.65 2.28
CA GLU A 912 20.51 14.26 2.51
C GLU A 912 19.55 13.76 1.41
N THR A 913 18.84 14.68 0.76
CA THR A 913 17.93 14.45 -0.37
C THR A 913 18.18 15.47 -1.47
N VAL A 914 17.77 15.15 -2.70
CA VAL A 914 17.78 16.05 -3.85
C VAL A 914 16.49 15.91 -4.64
N ASP A 915 16.11 16.97 -5.34
CA ASP A 915 14.91 16.96 -6.17
C ASP A 915 15.13 16.08 -7.42
N THR A 916 14.52 14.90 -7.41
CA THR A 916 14.69 13.88 -8.45
C THR A 916 13.81 14.09 -9.68
N SER A 917 12.81 14.99 -9.65
CA SER A 917 12.06 15.35 -10.87
C SER A 917 12.87 16.28 -11.76
N LYS A 918 13.78 17.06 -11.19
CA LYS A 918 14.68 17.95 -11.91
C LYS A 918 15.84 17.21 -12.56
N GLN A 919 16.20 17.63 -13.77
CA GLN A 919 17.49 17.26 -14.35
C GLN A 919 18.62 17.76 -13.46
N VAL A 920 19.78 17.11 -13.50
CA VAL A 920 20.92 17.44 -12.63
C VAL A 920 21.34 18.92 -12.75
N TRP A 921 21.19 19.50 -13.94
CA TRP A 921 21.53 20.89 -14.25
C TRP A 921 20.47 21.91 -13.81
N GLU A 922 19.27 21.47 -13.42
CA GLU A 922 18.18 22.31 -12.90
C GLU A 922 18.17 22.40 -11.37
N ARG A 923 18.98 21.57 -10.70
CA ARG A 923 19.04 21.51 -9.24
C ARG A 923 19.84 22.68 -8.67
N ASP A 924 19.45 23.12 -7.47
CA ASP A 924 20.07 24.25 -6.79
C ASP A 924 21.57 24.01 -6.50
N GLU A 925 22.31 25.10 -6.37
CA GLU A 925 23.68 25.06 -5.87
C GLU A 925 23.77 24.33 -4.53
N CYS A 926 24.79 23.50 -4.36
CA CYS A 926 24.96 22.61 -3.20
C CYS A 926 23.84 21.58 -2.97
N LYS A 927 22.93 21.37 -3.94
CA LYS A 927 21.87 20.34 -3.90
C LYS A 927 21.81 19.53 -5.21
N VAL A 928 22.93 19.41 -5.91
CA VAL A 928 23.02 18.72 -7.20
C VAL A 928 22.93 17.20 -7.03
N TYR A 929 23.53 16.68 -5.95
CA TYR A 929 23.52 15.26 -5.59
C TYR A 929 23.58 15.06 -4.07
N VAL A 930 23.08 13.92 -3.59
CA VAL A 930 23.10 13.55 -2.16
C VAL A 930 24.54 13.45 -1.67
N GLY A 931 24.84 14.10 -0.54
CA GLY A 931 26.19 14.09 0.03
C GLY A 931 27.15 15.13 -0.54
N GLN A 932 26.68 16.09 -1.36
CA GLN A 932 27.51 17.15 -1.92
C GLN A 932 28.15 18.02 -0.84
N LYS A 933 29.49 18.07 -0.83
CA LYS A 933 30.28 18.84 0.16
C LYS A 933 30.95 20.08 -0.42
N ALA A 934 31.12 20.11 -1.74
CA ALA A 934 31.77 21.17 -2.49
C ALA A 934 31.40 21.05 -3.97
N GLY A 935 31.78 22.08 -4.72
CA GLY A 935 31.63 22.15 -6.15
C GLY A 935 30.28 22.67 -6.63
N THR A 936 30.28 23.20 -7.84
CA THR A 936 29.11 23.86 -8.47
C THR A 936 29.29 23.89 -9.98
N PHE A 937 28.20 24.08 -10.71
CA PHE A 937 28.24 24.32 -12.14
C PHE A 937 28.69 25.76 -12.44
N LEU A 938 29.65 25.93 -13.36
CA LEU A 938 30.04 27.21 -13.91
C LEU A 938 29.62 27.28 -15.36
N TRP A 939 28.62 28.10 -15.70
CA TRP A 939 28.08 28.26 -17.05
C TRP A 939 28.86 29.33 -17.84
N ASP A 940 30.12 29.06 -18.14
CA ASP A 940 31.08 30.00 -18.74
C ASP A 940 31.46 29.68 -20.20
N GLY A 941 30.83 28.66 -20.82
CA GLY A 941 31.12 28.22 -22.19
C GLY A 941 32.43 27.43 -22.33
N SER A 942 33.08 27.07 -21.22
CA SER A 942 34.39 26.42 -21.23
C SER A 942 34.40 24.98 -21.72
N SER A 943 33.24 24.31 -21.88
CA SER A 943 33.20 22.99 -22.52
C SER A 943 33.62 23.03 -23.98
N GLN A 944 33.41 24.16 -24.68
CA GLN A 944 33.70 24.32 -26.12
C GLN A 944 33.01 23.29 -27.04
N GLU A 945 32.11 22.49 -26.51
CA GLU A 945 31.31 21.48 -27.20
C GLU A 945 29.89 21.48 -26.58
N SER A 946 28.91 21.05 -27.37
CA SER A 946 27.50 20.91 -26.94
C SER A 946 27.31 19.57 -26.22
N VAL A 947 26.31 19.51 -25.32
CA VAL A 947 25.83 18.26 -24.68
C VAL A 947 24.61 17.67 -25.40
N GLN A 948 24.16 18.29 -26.48
CA GLN A 948 23.02 17.84 -27.28
C GLN A 948 23.35 16.53 -28.00
N GLY A 949 22.46 15.55 -27.87
CA GLY A 949 22.66 14.24 -28.51
C GLY A 949 23.77 13.41 -27.87
N CYS A 950 24.06 13.61 -26.58
CA CYS A 950 25.15 12.96 -25.86
C CYS A 950 24.72 11.94 -24.79
N GLY A 951 23.59 11.25 -24.95
CA GLY A 951 23.05 10.30 -23.96
C GLY A 951 23.75 8.93 -23.79
N TRP A 952 24.88 8.67 -24.46
CA TRP A 952 25.47 7.32 -24.60
C TRP A 952 26.81 7.16 -23.87
N TRP A 953 26.97 7.79 -22.70
CA TRP A 953 28.11 7.54 -21.80
C TRP A 953 28.10 6.15 -21.18
N GLY A 954 29.17 5.81 -20.47
CA GLY A 954 29.32 4.51 -19.83
C GLY A 954 28.22 4.20 -18.83
N ARG A 955 27.56 3.05 -18.99
CA ARG A 955 26.53 2.55 -18.07
C ARG A 955 26.70 1.08 -17.75
N GLY A 956 26.30 0.69 -16.54
CA GLY A 956 26.39 -0.68 -16.06
C GLY A 956 27.80 -1.06 -15.62
N VAL A 957 27.99 -2.34 -15.26
CA VAL A 957 29.13 -2.78 -14.46
C VAL A 957 30.51 -2.74 -15.17
N ILE A 958 30.53 -2.73 -16.51
CA ILE A 958 31.75 -2.55 -17.34
C ILE A 958 31.64 -1.28 -18.22
N GLN A 959 30.77 -0.33 -17.88
CA GLN A 959 30.68 0.98 -18.55
C GLN A 959 30.42 0.85 -20.06
N THR A 960 29.35 0.15 -20.43
CA THR A 960 28.90 0.03 -21.83
C THR A 960 28.65 1.43 -22.39
N THR A 961 29.33 1.77 -23.49
CA THR A 961 29.42 3.13 -24.01
C THR A 961 29.16 3.18 -25.52
N GLY A 962 28.50 4.25 -26.00
CA GLY A 962 28.35 4.57 -27.42
C GLY A 962 27.16 3.94 -28.14
N ARG A 963 26.68 4.60 -29.21
CA ARG A 963 25.40 4.29 -29.86
C ARG A 963 25.27 2.85 -30.37
N GLN A 964 26.35 2.27 -30.89
CA GLN A 964 26.35 0.90 -31.39
C GLN A 964 26.14 -0.14 -30.28
N ASN A 965 26.80 0.02 -29.14
CA ASN A 965 26.69 -0.96 -28.05
C ASN A 965 25.29 -0.96 -27.43
N PHE A 966 24.76 0.24 -27.13
CA PHE A 966 23.38 0.39 -26.67
C PHE A 966 22.36 -0.12 -27.69
N GLY A 967 22.58 0.18 -28.98
CA GLY A 967 21.64 -0.24 -30.02
C GLY A 967 21.67 -1.74 -30.26
N THR A 968 22.84 -2.38 -30.17
CA THR A 968 22.95 -3.84 -30.25
C THR A 968 22.23 -4.49 -29.06
N LEU A 969 22.43 -3.98 -27.84
CA LEU A 969 21.68 -4.42 -26.66
C LEU A 969 20.16 -4.25 -26.85
N ASN A 970 19.73 -3.09 -27.34
CA ASN A 970 18.33 -2.78 -27.60
C ASN A 970 17.69 -3.66 -28.68
N HIS A 971 18.46 -4.06 -29.70
CA HIS A 971 17.97 -4.94 -30.76
C HIS A 971 17.63 -6.34 -30.25
N TYR A 972 18.45 -6.91 -29.38
CA TYR A 972 18.28 -8.29 -28.92
C TYR A 972 17.50 -8.42 -27.61
N LEU A 973 17.52 -7.41 -26.74
CA LEU A 973 16.86 -7.48 -25.43
C LEU A 973 15.63 -6.59 -25.31
N GLY A 974 15.63 -5.44 -25.99
CA GLY A 974 14.58 -4.43 -25.89
C GLY A 974 13.73 -4.30 -27.15
N ARG A 975 13.14 -3.12 -27.32
CA ARG A 975 12.40 -2.75 -28.53
C ARG A 975 13.36 -2.39 -29.65
N SER A 976 13.65 -3.35 -30.53
CA SER A 976 14.56 -3.15 -31.66
C SER A 976 14.29 -1.86 -32.43
N HIS A 977 15.38 -1.13 -32.70
CA HIS A 977 15.40 0.09 -33.50
C HIS A 977 15.84 -0.16 -34.95
N VAL A 978 16.29 -1.37 -35.25
CA VAL A 978 16.84 -1.76 -36.55
C VAL A 978 15.73 -1.83 -37.59
N ASP A 979 15.97 -1.28 -38.77
CA ASP A 979 15.01 -1.31 -39.87
C ASP A 979 14.75 -2.78 -40.32
N PRO A 980 13.50 -3.28 -40.23
CA PRO A 980 13.14 -4.62 -40.69
C PRO A 980 13.55 -4.93 -42.14
N SER A 981 13.67 -3.91 -43.01
CA SER A 981 14.08 -4.13 -44.40
C SER A 981 15.54 -4.56 -44.54
N THR A 982 16.38 -4.24 -43.55
CA THR A 982 17.83 -4.52 -43.56
C THR A 982 18.17 -5.93 -43.07
N ILE A 983 17.20 -6.62 -42.45
CA ILE A 983 17.40 -7.96 -41.89
C ILE A 983 17.81 -8.95 -42.99
N GLY A 984 18.88 -9.71 -42.74
CA GLY A 984 19.49 -10.66 -43.67
C GLY A 984 20.41 -10.03 -44.73
N GLN A 985 20.53 -8.69 -44.77
CA GLN A 985 21.48 -8.02 -45.65
C GLN A 985 22.86 -7.91 -44.99
N THR A 986 23.92 -7.96 -45.81
CA THR A 986 25.28 -7.65 -45.34
C THR A 986 25.56 -6.18 -45.58
N ILE A 987 25.66 -5.42 -44.49
CA ILE A 987 25.97 -3.98 -44.48
C ILE A 987 27.33 -3.82 -43.81
N ASP A 988 28.30 -3.25 -44.53
CA ASP A 988 29.65 -3.00 -44.03
C ASP A 988 30.36 -4.23 -43.43
N GLY A 989 30.18 -5.38 -44.09
CA GLY A 989 30.78 -6.66 -43.68
C GLY A 989 30.02 -7.39 -42.57
N LEU A 990 28.96 -6.78 -42.02
CA LEU A 990 28.11 -7.36 -40.98
C LEU A 990 26.77 -7.78 -41.57
N THR A 991 26.39 -9.05 -41.41
CA THR A 991 25.03 -9.50 -41.72
C THR A 991 24.09 -9.10 -40.58
N VAL A 992 23.04 -8.35 -40.91
CA VAL A 992 22.05 -7.90 -39.92
C VAL A 992 21.13 -9.08 -39.59
N GLU A 993 21.07 -9.46 -38.32
CA GLU A 993 20.24 -10.55 -37.82
C GLU A 993 18.86 -10.05 -37.41
N ALA A 994 17.89 -10.95 -37.33
CA ALA A 994 16.56 -10.64 -36.85
C ALA A 994 16.55 -10.48 -35.32
N PRO A 995 15.75 -9.56 -34.75
CA PRO A 995 15.58 -9.50 -33.31
C PRO A 995 14.77 -10.72 -32.82
N PRO A 996 14.85 -11.11 -31.54
CA PRO A 996 13.96 -12.12 -30.98
C PRO A 996 12.49 -11.73 -31.15
N THR A 997 11.63 -12.72 -31.38
CA THR A 997 10.19 -12.48 -31.54
C THR A 997 9.51 -12.06 -30.24
N ASN A 998 10.07 -12.46 -29.09
CA ASN A 998 9.63 -12.06 -27.75
C ASN A 998 10.87 -11.70 -26.91
N PRO A 999 11.44 -10.49 -27.09
CA PRO A 999 12.60 -10.05 -26.32
C PRO A 999 12.30 -10.04 -24.84
N LEU A 1000 13.29 -10.42 -24.02
CA LEU A 1000 13.14 -10.55 -22.58
C LEU A 1000 12.68 -9.25 -21.89
N TYR A 1001 13.22 -8.13 -22.35
CA TYR A 1001 12.90 -6.79 -21.84
C TYR A 1001 12.17 -5.97 -22.90
N ALA A 1002 11.19 -6.59 -23.55
CA ALA A 1002 10.37 -6.00 -24.61
C ALA A 1002 9.69 -4.66 -24.21
N GLU A 1003 9.55 -4.38 -22.93
CA GLU A 1003 9.07 -3.08 -22.42
C GLU A 1003 10.11 -1.95 -22.48
N LEU A 1004 11.40 -2.26 -22.62
CA LEU A 1004 12.49 -1.29 -22.54
C LEU A 1004 12.95 -0.83 -23.93
N ASP A 1005 13.35 0.43 -24.02
CA ASP A 1005 13.97 1.02 -25.21
C ASP A 1005 15.24 1.78 -24.81
N PHE A 1006 16.38 1.08 -24.82
CA PHE A 1006 17.66 1.65 -24.41
C PHE A 1006 18.19 2.72 -25.38
N CYS A 1007 17.64 2.80 -26.61
CA CYS A 1007 18.00 3.87 -27.53
C CYS A 1007 17.24 5.17 -27.21
N SER A 1008 15.99 5.07 -26.77
CA SER A 1008 15.18 6.24 -26.40
C SER A 1008 15.44 6.70 -24.95
N ASN A 1009 15.73 5.76 -24.03
CA ASN A 1009 16.14 6.04 -22.66
C ASN A 1009 17.29 5.11 -22.23
N PRO A 1010 18.55 5.48 -22.52
CA PRO A 1010 19.72 4.70 -22.07
C PRO A 1010 19.86 4.65 -20.54
N GLY A 1011 19.18 5.56 -19.81
CA GLY A 1011 19.13 5.61 -18.35
C GLY A 1011 18.59 4.34 -17.69
N LEU A 1012 17.73 3.59 -18.40
CA LEU A 1012 17.09 2.37 -17.89
C LEU A 1012 18.06 1.31 -17.37
N ILE A 1013 19.30 1.28 -17.87
CA ILE A 1013 20.35 0.37 -17.38
C ILE A 1013 20.65 0.61 -15.89
N CYS A 1014 20.60 1.87 -15.45
CA CYS A 1014 20.94 2.27 -14.09
C CYS A 1014 19.72 2.69 -13.26
N SER A 1015 18.58 2.98 -13.90
CA SER A 1015 17.37 3.49 -13.23
C SER A 1015 16.36 2.42 -12.87
N SER A 1016 16.27 1.33 -13.64
CA SER A 1016 15.16 0.38 -13.49
C SER A 1016 15.20 -0.30 -12.13
N GLU A 1017 14.11 -0.15 -11.37
CA GLU A 1017 13.91 -0.85 -10.10
C GLU A 1017 13.22 -2.20 -10.33
N LYS A 1018 12.48 -2.35 -11.44
CA LYS A 1018 11.87 -3.63 -11.83
C LYS A 1018 12.88 -4.63 -12.39
N ASN A 1019 13.88 -4.16 -13.16
CA ASN A 1019 14.86 -5.01 -13.85
C ASN A 1019 16.29 -4.62 -13.44
N LYS A 1020 16.62 -4.79 -12.14
CA LYS A 1020 17.90 -4.37 -11.55
C LYS A 1020 19.10 -5.08 -12.16
N GLU A 1021 18.92 -6.30 -12.63
CA GLU A 1021 19.94 -7.12 -13.27
C GLU A 1021 20.46 -6.55 -14.59
N ILE A 1022 19.75 -5.60 -15.23
CA ILE A 1022 20.16 -5.00 -16.51
C ILE A 1022 21.54 -4.33 -16.42
N LYS A 1023 21.87 -3.74 -15.27
CA LYS A 1023 23.19 -3.13 -15.01
C LYS A 1023 24.33 -4.15 -15.14
N TRP A 1024 24.06 -5.42 -14.84
CA TRP A 1024 24.98 -6.55 -15.01
C TRP A 1024 24.94 -7.09 -16.43
N ILE A 1025 23.74 -7.26 -17.00
CA ILE A 1025 23.54 -7.76 -18.36
C ILE A 1025 24.28 -6.89 -19.38
N ALA A 1026 24.28 -5.56 -19.22
CA ALA A 1026 25.03 -4.67 -20.09
C ALA A 1026 26.54 -5.02 -20.16
N GLY A 1027 27.15 -5.38 -19.03
CA GLY A 1027 28.56 -5.80 -18.97
C GLY A 1027 28.76 -7.25 -19.39
N LEU A 1028 27.86 -8.16 -19.01
CA LEU A 1028 27.90 -9.56 -19.43
C LEU A 1028 27.74 -9.70 -20.95
N PHE A 1029 26.92 -8.85 -21.57
CA PHE A 1029 26.76 -8.79 -23.02
C PHE A 1029 28.09 -8.45 -23.71
N TYR A 1030 28.79 -7.41 -23.24
CA TYR A 1030 30.14 -7.10 -23.71
C TYR A 1030 31.09 -8.29 -23.48
N TRP A 1031 31.01 -8.94 -22.33
CA TRP A 1031 31.86 -10.09 -22.01
C TRP A 1031 31.69 -11.24 -22.99
N VAL A 1032 30.46 -11.65 -23.29
CA VAL A 1032 30.21 -12.80 -24.18
C VAL A 1032 30.53 -12.49 -25.63
N THR A 1033 30.39 -11.23 -26.07
CA THR A 1033 30.60 -10.83 -27.46
C THR A 1033 32.02 -10.38 -27.77
N SER A 1034 32.78 -9.90 -26.78
CA SER A 1034 34.10 -9.29 -27.00
C SER A 1034 35.22 -10.02 -26.26
N VAL A 1035 34.95 -10.65 -25.12
CA VAL A 1035 35.97 -11.32 -24.30
C VAL A 1035 35.97 -12.83 -24.53
N GLN A 1036 34.82 -13.50 -24.34
CA GLN A 1036 34.72 -14.95 -24.59
C GLN A 1036 34.83 -15.27 -26.07
N ALA A 1037 34.32 -14.39 -26.92
CA ALA A 1037 34.37 -14.53 -28.38
C ALA A 1037 35.57 -13.82 -29.03
N TYR A 1038 36.57 -13.34 -28.26
CA TYR A 1038 37.67 -12.54 -28.77
C TYR A 1038 38.30 -13.15 -30.04
N PRO A 1039 38.24 -12.44 -31.18
CA PRO A 1039 38.82 -12.93 -32.42
C PRO A 1039 40.28 -12.47 -32.57
N ASP A 1040 41.21 -13.37 -32.86
CA ASP A 1040 42.57 -12.97 -33.28
C ASP A 1040 42.60 -12.59 -34.77
N GLU A 1041 42.05 -11.41 -35.08
CA GLU A 1041 41.98 -10.90 -36.47
C GLU A 1041 43.32 -10.33 -36.95
N SER A 1042 44.14 -9.84 -36.01
CA SER A 1042 45.46 -9.28 -36.28
C SER A 1042 46.51 -10.35 -36.61
N GLY A 1043 46.26 -11.60 -36.20
CA GLY A 1043 47.24 -12.68 -36.22
C GLY A 1043 48.42 -12.46 -35.27
N LEU A 1044 48.36 -11.44 -34.40
CA LEU A 1044 49.38 -11.13 -33.40
C LEU A 1044 49.31 -12.07 -32.20
N TYR A 1045 48.13 -12.63 -31.93
CA TYR A 1045 47.90 -13.54 -30.80
C TYR A 1045 47.39 -14.91 -31.28
N PRO A 1046 48.14 -15.60 -32.16
CA PRO A 1046 47.66 -16.78 -32.86
C PRO A 1046 47.41 -17.94 -31.88
N GLY A 1047 46.18 -18.44 -31.90
CA GLY A 1047 45.75 -19.58 -31.09
C GLY A 1047 45.30 -19.21 -29.68
N TRP A 1048 45.30 -17.92 -29.31
CA TRP A 1048 44.67 -17.49 -28.07
C TRP A 1048 43.15 -17.71 -28.16
N ASN A 1049 42.58 -18.35 -27.15
CA ASN A 1049 41.14 -18.57 -27.05
C ASN A 1049 40.74 -18.58 -25.58
N TYR A 1050 39.72 -17.77 -25.23
CA TYR A 1050 39.27 -17.60 -23.86
C TYR A 1050 38.99 -18.93 -23.14
N HIS A 1051 38.24 -19.83 -23.78
CA HIS A 1051 37.86 -21.09 -23.16
C HIS A 1051 39.07 -22.01 -22.96
N ASN A 1052 39.99 -22.06 -23.90
CA ASN A 1052 41.21 -22.86 -23.78
C ASN A 1052 42.13 -22.32 -22.68
N GLU A 1053 42.32 -21.00 -22.58
CA GLU A 1053 43.17 -20.39 -21.56
C GLU A 1053 42.54 -20.49 -20.16
N LEU A 1054 41.21 -20.36 -20.03
CA LEU A 1054 40.50 -20.61 -18.78
C LEU A 1054 40.69 -22.06 -18.32
N LYS A 1055 40.47 -23.04 -19.21
CA LYS A 1055 40.65 -24.46 -18.90
C LYS A 1055 42.08 -24.76 -18.50
N LYS A 1056 43.06 -24.26 -19.26
CA LYS A 1056 44.49 -24.38 -18.95
C LYS A 1056 44.85 -23.79 -17.59
N TYR A 1057 44.27 -22.67 -17.20
CA TYR A 1057 44.48 -22.09 -15.87
C TYR A 1057 43.92 -23.00 -14.77
N VAL A 1058 42.69 -23.49 -14.91
CA VAL A 1058 42.05 -24.37 -13.93
C VAL A 1058 42.75 -25.73 -13.84
N ASP A 1059 43.01 -26.38 -14.98
CA ASP A 1059 43.67 -27.69 -15.09
C ASP A 1059 45.14 -27.62 -14.64
N GLY A 1060 45.78 -26.45 -14.78
CA GLY A 1060 47.11 -26.15 -14.26
C GLY A 1060 47.16 -25.96 -12.73
N GLY A 1061 46.02 -26.08 -12.05
CA GLY A 1061 45.88 -25.89 -10.61
C GLY A 1061 45.77 -24.43 -10.18
N MET A 1062 45.22 -23.57 -11.04
CA MET A 1062 44.99 -22.13 -10.81
C MET A 1062 46.27 -21.38 -10.43
N LYS A 1063 47.36 -21.65 -11.16
CA LYS A 1063 48.70 -21.09 -10.90
C LYS A 1063 49.02 -19.89 -11.79
N GLY A 1064 49.52 -18.81 -11.19
CA GLY A 1064 49.99 -17.62 -11.89
C GLY A 1064 48.88 -16.67 -12.36
N THR A 1065 49.26 -15.60 -13.08
CA THR A 1065 48.34 -14.49 -13.44
C THR A 1065 48.03 -14.38 -14.93
N GLN A 1066 48.65 -15.19 -15.79
CA GLN A 1066 48.56 -14.99 -17.25
C GLN A 1066 47.11 -14.89 -17.76
N PHE A 1067 46.23 -15.79 -17.30
CA PHE A 1067 44.84 -15.79 -17.75
C PHE A 1067 44.12 -14.46 -17.42
N ILE A 1068 44.29 -13.94 -16.20
CA ILE A 1068 43.64 -12.69 -15.82
C ILE A 1068 44.31 -11.48 -16.47
N ASP A 1069 45.63 -11.53 -16.70
CA ASP A 1069 46.38 -10.48 -17.41
C ASP A 1069 45.88 -10.33 -18.85
N ASP A 1070 45.72 -11.45 -19.56
CA ASP A 1070 45.18 -11.48 -20.92
C ASP A 1070 43.75 -10.93 -20.96
N VAL A 1071 42.89 -11.40 -20.04
CA VAL A 1071 41.49 -10.95 -19.94
C VAL A 1071 41.40 -9.46 -19.62
N SER A 1072 42.23 -8.95 -18.70
CA SER A 1072 42.30 -7.52 -18.38
C SER A 1072 42.82 -6.68 -19.54
N GLY A 1073 43.74 -7.22 -20.33
CA GLY A 1073 44.16 -6.66 -21.62
C GLY A 1073 42.98 -6.48 -22.57
N ILE A 1074 42.17 -7.52 -22.77
CA ILE A 1074 41.04 -7.46 -23.71
C ILE A 1074 40.04 -6.40 -23.25
N VAL A 1075 39.68 -6.40 -21.97
CA VAL A 1075 38.67 -5.47 -21.42
C VAL A 1075 39.13 -4.02 -21.45
N ASN A 1076 40.39 -3.74 -21.09
CA ASN A 1076 40.86 -2.36 -20.98
C ASN A 1076 41.45 -1.80 -22.29
N ARG A 1077 41.99 -2.68 -23.16
CA ARG A 1077 42.82 -2.30 -24.31
C ARG A 1077 42.50 -3.03 -25.60
N GLY A 1078 41.64 -4.05 -25.57
CA GLY A 1078 41.20 -4.79 -26.76
C GLY A 1078 42.22 -5.82 -27.27
N CYS A 1079 43.19 -6.24 -26.46
CA CYS A 1079 44.11 -7.32 -26.82
C CYS A 1079 44.52 -8.17 -25.60
N PRO A 1080 44.83 -9.47 -25.75
CA PRO A 1080 45.22 -10.35 -24.64
C PRO A 1080 46.68 -10.11 -24.20
N ASP A 1081 47.01 -8.88 -23.82
CA ASP A 1081 48.33 -8.47 -23.33
C ASP A 1081 48.21 -7.30 -22.34
N LEU A 1082 49.22 -7.11 -21.49
CA LEU A 1082 49.31 -5.97 -20.58
C LEU A 1082 49.69 -4.67 -21.30
N THR A 1083 50.28 -4.77 -22.48
CA THR A 1083 50.62 -3.63 -23.35
C THR A 1083 50.12 -3.89 -24.76
N CYS A 1084 49.07 -3.18 -25.16
CA CYS A 1084 48.53 -3.21 -26.52
C CYS A 1084 48.97 -1.96 -27.30
N ASP A 1085 48.69 -1.93 -28.61
CA ASP A 1085 48.90 -0.72 -29.44
C ASP A 1085 48.07 0.48 -28.95
N THR A 1086 46.97 0.22 -28.24
CA THR A 1086 46.10 1.20 -27.58
C THR A 1086 46.62 1.65 -26.21
N GLY A 1087 47.74 1.10 -25.73
CA GLY A 1087 48.48 1.46 -24.51
C GLY A 1087 48.46 0.38 -23.41
N ASP A 1088 49.00 0.74 -22.24
CA ASP A 1088 49.18 -0.17 -21.09
C ASP A 1088 47.89 -0.37 -20.28
N VAL A 1089 47.60 -1.59 -19.86
CA VAL A 1089 46.45 -1.89 -19.00
C VAL A 1089 46.50 -1.09 -17.70
N HIS A 1090 45.39 -0.43 -17.38
CA HIS A 1090 45.26 0.36 -16.16
C HIS A 1090 44.96 -0.53 -14.94
N ASN A 1091 45.68 -0.29 -13.83
CA ASN A 1091 45.49 -0.93 -12.52
C ASN A 1091 45.53 -2.48 -12.56
N VAL A 1092 46.60 -3.02 -13.17
CA VAL A 1092 46.82 -4.46 -13.32
C VAL A 1092 46.90 -5.17 -11.97
N GLU A 1093 47.59 -4.59 -10.99
CA GLU A 1093 47.77 -5.19 -9.67
C GLU A 1093 46.42 -5.32 -8.95
N GLU A 1094 45.60 -4.29 -8.96
CA GLU A 1094 44.27 -4.30 -8.37
C GLU A 1094 43.33 -5.31 -9.04
N ARG A 1095 43.40 -5.46 -10.38
CA ARG A 1095 42.61 -6.48 -11.10
C ARG A 1095 43.02 -7.90 -10.72
N ARG A 1096 44.31 -8.17 -10.56
CA ARG A 1096 44.83 -9.45 -10.08
C ARG A 1096 44.38 -9.74 -8.65
N ASP A 1097 44.46 -8.75 -7.77
CA ASP A 1097 44.03 -8.87 -6.38
C ASP A 1097 42.54 -9.14 -6.27
N ASN A 1098 41.72 -8.44 -7.06
CA ASN A 1098 40.28 -8.68 -7.14
C ASN A 1098 39.97 -10.10 -7.63
N PHE A 1099 40.68 -10.59 -8.65
CA PHE A 1099 40.51 -11.96 -9.16
C PHE A 1099 40.82 -13.01 -8.09
N ASN A 1100 41.98 -12.91 -7.45
CA ASN A 1100 42.36 -13.82 -6.35
C ASN A 1100 41.37 -13.76 -5.18
N LYS A 1101 40.89 -12.56 -4.85
CA LYS A 1101 39.90 -12.35 -3.80
C LYS A 1101 38.58 -13.06 -4.13
N VAL A 1102 38.02 -12.84 -5.32
CA VAL A 1102 36.75 -13.47 -5.71
C VAL A 1102 36.89 -15.00 -5.79
N LEU A 1103 37.99 -15.53 -6.33
CA LEU A 1103 38.26 -16.97 -6.32
C LEU A 1103 38.23 -17.54 -4.89
N THR A 1104 38.88 -16.87 -3.95
CA THR A 1104 38.94 -17.29 -2.55
C THR A 1104 37.55 -17.23 -1.89
N LEU A 1105 36.78 -16.17 -2.13
CA LEU A 1105 35.42 -16.01 -1.59
C LEU A 1105 34.45 -17.04 -2.15
N LEU A 1106 34.65 -17.47 -3.41
CA LEU A 1106 33.92 -18.58 -4.02
C LEU A 1106 34.46 -19.96 -3.59
N GLY A 1107 35.38 -20.04 -2.63
CA GLY A 1107 35.89 -21.31 -2.08
C GLY A 1107 36.91 -22.03 -2.94
N LEU A 1108 37.57 -21.34 -3.87
CA LEU A 1108 38.73 -21.85 -4.62
C LEU A 1108 40.05 -21.46 -3.92
N ASN A 1109 41.15 -22.09 -4.33
CA ASN A 1109 42.48 -21.87 -3.76
C ASN A 1109 43.49 -21.53 -4.87
N PRO A 1110 43.51 -20.28 -5.38
CA PRO A 1110 44.50 -19.84 -6.38
C PRO A 1110 45.94 -19.89 -5.83
N GLN A 1111 46.93 -20.10 -6.70
CA GLN A 1111 48.34 -20.38 -6.31
C GLN A 1111 49.37 -19.50 -7.02
#